data_AF-V9KBA3-F1
#
_entry.id   AF-V9KBA3-F1
#
_cell.length_a   1.000
_cell.length_b   1.000
_cell.length_c   1.000
_cell.angle_alpha   90.00
_cell.angle_beta   90.00
_cell.angle_gamma   90.00
#
_symmetry.space_group_name_H-M   'P 1'
#
loop_
_entity.id
_entity.type
_entity.pdbx_description
1 polymer ?
#
loop_
_entity_poly.entity_id
_entity_poly.type
_entity_poly.pdbx_seq_one_letter_code
_entity_poly.pdbx_strand_id
1 'polypeptide(L)'
;RNQLLQVAFKSHATVVREYFPTILSLAQTLLRSTDPSVVSFACEMYKLAFRTFDSYCQQEVVGALVTHVCSGFTAEADVSLDALLDLVSHSLSAMAVYAVFVKGILDYMDNLSIQQIRKLFYILSSLAFSKGQEGSHIQDDMHIVIRKQLSSTISKYKRIGIIGAVMMIGSLAYNRSKAEEASSNSATMSKESLRQATALLELVRGCSEHSPEAAALYYDELANLVQKGNLDPQVQELIGRSVLDDFQEDFVVDQGPVMEGKYVLPLMVMYNLDEEESEGGIVINLLPLLSEMLTNGWERAPVKHGTKKGISPVCLASFFRLLRFCEEVQHNGNLEEIDALLGCPLYMTNDEMVEKLESLSKQERELLCSLQFHALNWFREVVNAFCKQQDPEMKGKVLLRLQNITQLQTSLEKCLAATPGYSPPLACFDCEVSDVTPFIAPAAPAKKGKKGRKVKKRTKSDSNKSSSTDSSQTEEPMEESHIQAEQTQEKDNAEEGKVSINLSNYRAYFRELDISVFTILRCGLVTKSLLDTEQNTKVTEVVQLGSAELMFLLEDLSRKLEYILIATATRKINFLKVKADRDVGFSHLRQNTPLEMARFAVHLLDAFCNHLENIHNYFQVMMGENNGVVDALGVNVKEHQLMSTCYQLLLQILHTLFVWSGFSQHENSKLLKEALGVLTARLKPGDLELEELFRQTFRYLQNIQSSVPSCLSAVTLTQLLIVIAKRSPDDKYKEQIALIARGFLCQSWILPTGEREKGIKYNEALQNLLCIYLEHTEDVLQSVEEIAGVGVPELLNSSKDGSSATFPTLTRQTFLIFYRVMMRELEKSVKCIPAGMPSDSSEVQAEKLLRWNLAVRDFHILVNLVKVFDTRPVLGICLKHGRFFLESFVKQGMPLLDYSFKKHRDDVQSLLKTLQLSTRQMHHMCGHTKINQDTSLTNHVPPMKRLLELFVYRVKAMLTINKCQEAFWLGNLKNRDLQGEEIQSQLSQQESERDEQSQVPEDDAEEEEEEDSEPDTNKSTKNGGSTEDSDND
;
A
#
# COMPACT_ATOMS: atom_id res chain seq x y z
N ARG A 1 22.93 4.11 -12.40
CA ARG A 1 23.20 5.49 -11.92
C ARG A 1 24.31 5.50 -10.86
N ASN A 2 24.14 4.84 -9.71
CA ASN A 2 25.17 4.81 -8.64
C ASN A 2 26.54 4.26 -9.11
N GLN A 3 26.57 3.23 -9.97
CA GLN A 3 27.82 2.74 -10.55
C GLN A 3 28.58 3.80 -11.35
N LEU A 4 27.88 4.64 -12.14
CA LEU A 4 28.51 5.73 -12.88
C LEU A 4 29.08 6.79 -11.94
N LEU A 5 28.37 7.11 -10.86
CA LEU A 5 28.83 8.04 -9.83
C LEU A 5 30.10 7.52 -9.12
N GLN A 6 30.14 6.23 -8.78
CA GLN A 6 31.32 5.60 -8.19
C GLN A 6 32.53 5.66 -9.14
N VAL A 7 32.32 5.39 -10.44
CA VAL A 7 33.39 5.50 -11.44
C VAL A 7 33.91 6.93 -11.54
N ALA A 8 33.02 7.93 -11.49
CA ALA A 8 33.41 9.34 -11.53
C ALA A 8 34.28 9.75 -10.34
N PHE A 9 33.85 9.45 -9.11
CA PHE A 9 34.61 9.78 -7.90
C PHE A 9 35.94 9.01 -7.81
N LYS A 10 35.99 7.74 -8.23
CA LYS A 10 37.22 6.94 -8.17
C LYS A 10 38.23 7.29 -9.27
N SER A 11 37.76 7.51 -10.50
CA SER A 11 38.64 7.66 -11.66
C SER A 11 39.05 9.11 -11.94
N HIS A 12 38.27 10.08 -11.44
CA HIS A 12 38.46 11.50 -11.68
C HIS A 12 38.51 12.33 -10.38
N ALA A 13 38.91 11.71 -9.27
CA ALA A 13 38.89 12.29 -7.92
C ALA A 13 39.47 13.71 -7.84
N THR A 14 40.60 13.98 -8.51
CA THR A 14 41.27 15.29 -8.50
C THR A 14 40.43 16.39 -9.13
N VAL A 15 39.79 16.11 -10.27
CA VAL A 15 38.90 17.07 -10.96
C VAL A 15 37.63 17.28 -10.14
N VAL A 16 37.02 16.19 -9.68
CA VAL A 16 35.78 16.24 -8.88
C VAL A 16 36.01 17.01 -7.56
N ARG A 17 37.21 16.92 -6.98
CA ARG A 17 37.60 17.64 -5.77
C ARG A 17 37.58 19.16 -5.91
N GLU A 18 37.89 19.71 -7.08
CA GLU A 18 37.85 21.17 -7.32
C GLU A 18 36.41 21.71 -7.24
N TYR A 19 35.42 20.88 -7.59
CA TYR A 19 33.99 21.23 -7.55
C TYR A 19 33.30 20.86 -6.24
N PHE A 20 34.05 20.50 -5.19
CA PHE A 20 33.47 20.02 -3.93
C PHE A 20 32.35 20.93 -3.36
N PRO A 21 32.49 22.27 -3.27
CA PRO A 21 31.42 23.12 -2.74
C PRO A 21 30.11 22.98 -3.52
N THR A 22 30.20 22.89 -4.85
CA THR A 22 29.03 22.69 -5.72
C THR A 22 28.44 21.29 -5.56
N ILE A 23 29.28 20.27 -5.45
CA ILE A 23 28.84 18.87 -5.21
C ILE A 23 28.11 18.76 -3.88
N LEU A 24 28.64 19.39 -2.82
CA LEU A 24 28.03 19.41 -1.50
C LEU A 24 26.66 20.12 -1.55
N SER A 25 26.60 21.29 -2.17
CA SER A 25 25.33 22.02 -2.36
C SER A 25 24.32 21.20 -3.16
N LEU A 26 24.75 20.50 -4.20
CA LEU A 26 23.88 19.64 -4.99
C LEU A 26 23.36 18.47 -4.16
N ALA A 27 24.23 17.79 -3.40
CA ALA A 27 23.82 16.71 -2.50
C ALA A 27 22.77 17.18 -1.47
N GLN A 28 22.94 18.37 -0.89
CA GLN A 28 21.98 18.97 0.04
C GLN A 28 20.60 19.19 -0.60
N THR A 29 20.55 19.71 -1.83
CA THR A 29 19.28 19.92 -2.55
C THR A 29 18.61 18.60 -2.92
N LEU A 30 19.38 17.64 -3.43
CA LEU A 30 18.86 16.34 -3.88
C LEU A 30 18.36 15.47 -2.71
N LEU A 31 18.97 15.58 -1.53
CA LEU A 31 18.53 14.83 -0.34
C LEU A 31 17.13 15.26 0.12
N ARG A 32 16.72 16.50 -0.16
CA ARG A 32 15.39 17.05 0.14
C ARG A 32 14.33 16.71 -0.93
N SER A 33 14.64 15.84 -1.87
CA SER A 33 13.68 15.38 -2.88
C SER A 33 12.63 14.43 -2.28
N THR A 34 11.44 14.38 -2.90
CA THR A 34 10.40 13.40 -2.56
C THR A 34 10.63 12.03 -3.22
N ASP A 35 11.51 11.94 -4.21
CA ASP A 35 11.82 10.73 -4.97
C ASP A 35 12.97 9.94 -4.31
N PRO A 36 12.71 8.70 -3.83
CA PRO A 36 13.72 7.83 -3.22
C PRO A 36 14.96 7.59 -4.08
N SER A 37 14.81 7.56 -5.41
CA SER A 37 15.93 7.35 -6.33
C SER A 37 16.90 8.53 -6.32
N VAL A 38 16.36 9.75 -6.19
CA VAL A 38 17.14 10.99 -6.10
C VAL A 38 17.82 11.09 -4.74
N VAL A 39 17.10 10.75 -3.67
CA VAL A 39 17.62 10.73 -2.30
C VAL A 39 18.75 9.71 -2.13
N SER A 40 18.58 8.49 -2.68
CA SER A 40 19.64 7.46 -2.70
C SER A 40 20.89 7.94 -3.42
N PHE A 41 20.73 8.63 -4.56
CA PHE A 41 21.84 9.22 -5.29
C PHE A 41 22.58 10.29 -4.48
N ALA A 42 21.85 11.16 -3.77
CA ALA A 42 22.43 12.17 -2.88
C ALA A 42 23.21 11.54 -1.72
N CYS A 43 22.67 10.48 -1.10
CA CYS A 43 23.36 9.73 -0.04
C CYS A 43 24.68 9.12 -0.54
N GLU A 44 24.70 8.53 -1.75
CA GLU A 44 25.94 8.06 -2.36
C GLU A 44 26.95 9.19 -2.62
N MET A 45 26.49 10.40 -3.01
CA MET A 45 27.38 11.55 -3.16
C MET A 45 28.09 11.91 -1.85
N TYR A 46 27.37 11.97 -0.74
CA TYR A 46 27.96 12.22 0.58
C TYR A 46 28.99 11.14 0.96
N LYS A 47 28.63 9.87 0.81
CA LYS A 47 29.50 8.74 1.16
C LYS A 47 30.78 8.72 0.32
N LEU A 48 30.67 8.97 -0.98
CA LEU A 48 31.82 9.02 -1.88
C LEU A 48 32.70 10.24 -1.62
N ALA A 49 32.11 11.42 -1.36
CA ALA A 49 32.86 12.62 -1.01
C ALA A 49 33.68 12.42 0.28
N PHE A 50 33.08 11.83 1.32
CA PHE A 50 33.78 11.53 2.57
C PHE A 50 34.95 10.55 2.37
N ARG A 51 34.73 9.47 1.61
CA ARG A 51 35.75 8.42 1.39
C ARG A 51 36.91 8.86 0.48
N THR A 52 36.68 9.84 -0.39
CA THR A 52 37.64 10.19 -1.45
C THR A 52 38.43 11.46 -1.14
N PHE A 53 37.84 12.42 -0.44
CA PHE A 53 38.45 13.74 -0.25
C PHE A 53 39.18 13.89 1.10
N ASP A 54 39.87 15.02 1.25
CA ASP A 54 40.66 15.38 2.42
C ASP A 54 39.82 15.79 3.63
N SER A 55 40.50 16.03 4.75
CA SER A 55 39.87 16.27 6.06
C SER A 55 38.94 17.48 6.09
N TYR A 56 39.19 18.51 5.27
CA TYR A 56 38.28 19.65 5.16
C TYR A 56 36.94 19.22 4.57
N CYS A 57 36.95 18.49 3.46
CA CYS A 57 35.74 17.99 2.81
C CYS A 57 34.99 16.99 3.70
N GLN A 58 35.72 16.13 4.40
CA GLN A 58 35.13 15.18 5.35
C GLN A 58 34.37 15.90 6.48
N GLN A 59 34.96 16.95 7.04
CA GLN A 59 34.31 17.77 8.07
C GLN A 59 33.01 18.40 7.57
N GLU A 60 33.03 19.01 6.38
CA GLU A 60 31.85 19.65 5.78
C GLU A 60 30.75 18.63 5.45
N VAL A 61 31.11 17.43 5.00
CA VAL A 61 30.16 16.32 4.78
C VAL A 61 29.49 15.91 6.08
N VAL A 62 30.26 15.71 7.15
CA VAL A 62 29.69 15.34 8.46
C VAL A 62 28.81 16.47 9.02
N GLY A 63 29.25 17.73 8.91
CA GLY A 63 28.45 18.89 9.31
C GLY A 63 27.13 19.01 8.55
N ALA A 64 27.13 18.76 7.23
CA ALA A 64 25.92 18.75 6.42
C ALA A 64 24.96 17.63 6.84
N LEU A 65 25.47 16.41 7.04
CA LEU A 65 24.66 15.27 7.51
C LEU A 65 24.06 15.54 8.90
N VAL A 66 24.84 16.08 9.85
CA VAL A 66 24.33 16.47 11.18
C VAL A 66 23.23 17.51 11.05
N THR A 67 23.40 18.52 10.19
CA THR A 67 22.38 19.54 9.93
C THR A 67 21.08 18.94 9.39
N HIS A 68 21.19 17.96 8.49
CA HIS A 68 20.05 17.22 7.96
C HIS A 68 19.34 16.38 9.04
N VAL A 69 20.08 15.78 9.98
CA VAL A 69 19.47 15.08 11.13
C VAL A 69 18.72 16.05 12.05
N CYS A 70 19.28 17.24 12.28
CA CYS A 70 18.72 18.25 13.16
C CYS A 70 17.62 19.11 12.51
N SER A 71 17.28 18.90 11.24
CA SER A 71 16.36 19.76 10.48
C SER A 71 14.90 19.70 10.96
N GLY A 72 14.53 18.64 11.69
CA GLY A 72 13.15 18.37 12.11
C GLY A 72 12.31 17.61 11.08
N PHE A 73 12.85 17.30 9.89
CA PHE A 73 12.18 16.48 8.89
C PHE A 73 12.58 15.01 9.05
N THR A 74 11.62 14.16 9.42
CA THR A 74 11.88 12.76 9.77
C THR A 74 12.55 11.95 8.65
N ALA A 75 12.09 12.08 7.41
CA ALA A 75 12.66 11.35 6.28
C ALA A 75 14.10 11.80 5.94
N GLU A 76 14.39 13.08 6.10
CA GLU A 76 15.74 13.64 5.91
C GLU A 76 16.70 13.13 7.01
N ALA A 77 16.21 13.09 8.25
CA ALA A 77 16.95 12.54 9.38
C ALA A 77 17.21 11.03 9.24
N ASP A 78 16.23 10.24 8.78
CA ASP A 78 16.41 8.79 8.55
C ASP A 78 17.54 8.50 7.57
N VAL A 79 17.53 9.15 6.41
CA VAL A 79 18.52 8.93 5.35
C VAL A 79 19.90 9.43 5.78
N SER A 80 19.96 10.54 6.52
CA SER A 80 21.21 11.11 7.01
C SER A 80 21.84 10.26 8.11
N LEU A 81 21.03 9.71 9.02
CA LEU A 81 21.49 8.73 10.01
C LEU A 81 21.95 7.44 9.34
N ASP A 82 21.29 6.97 8.28
CA ASP A 82 21.75 5.81 7.50
C ASP A 82 23.09 6.08 6.80
N ALA A 83 23.30 7.28 6.27
CA ALA A 83 24.58 7.68 5.71
C ALA A 83 25.68 7.70 6.79
N LEU A 84 25.40 8.31 7.96
CA LEU A 84 26.35 8.33 9.09
C LEU A 84 26.67 6.92 9.60
N LEU A 85 25.67 6.05 9.68
CA LEU A 85 25.82 4.65 10.08
C LEU A 85 26.76 3.89 9.11
N ASP A 86 26.57 4.07 7.80
CA ASP A 86 27.42 3.48 6.76
C ASP A 86 28.86 4.02 6.81
N LEU A 87 29.03 5.31 7.11
CA LEU A 87 30.35 5.91 7.30
C LEU A 87 31.06 5.37 8.54
N VAL A 88 30.34 5.21 9.66
CA VAL A 88 30.90 4.63 10.89
C VAL A 88 31.28 3.17 10.70
N SER A 89 30.49 2.38 9.96
CA SER A 89 30.78 0.96 9.73
C SER A 89 31.98 0.73 8.81
N HIS A 90 32.24 1.60 7.84
CA HIS A 90 33.33 1.43 6.86
C HIS A 90 34.55 2.32 7.11
N SER A 91 34.43 3.38 7.90
CA SER A 91 35.47 4.40 8.06
C SER A 91 35.51 4.95 9.50
N LEU A 92 35.39 4.05 10.49
CA LEU A 92 35.31 4.38 11.92
C LEU A 92 36.41 5.33 12.39
N SER A 93 37.68 5.06 12.04
CA SER A 93 38.82 5.87 12.48
C SER A 93 38.79 7.30 11.90
N ALA A 94 38.35 7.46 10.65
CA ALA A 94 38.18 8.78 10.03
C ALA A 94 36.98 9.52 10.63
N MET A 95 35.87 8.81 10.88
CA MET A 95 34.67 9.38 11.52
C MET A 95 34.91 9.78 12.97
N ALA A 96 35.79 9.09 13.70
CA ALA A 96 36.08 9.38 15.11
C ALA A 96 36.57 10.82 15.33
N VAL A 97 37.35 11.37 14.40
CA VAL A 97 37.87 12.75 14.44
C VAL A 97 36.74 13.80 14.42
N TYR A 98 35.59 13.44 13.84
CA TYR A 98 34.42 14.33 13.70
C TYR A 98 33.32 14.02 14.71
N ALA A 99 33.58 13.17 15.70
CA ALA A 99 32.56 12.68 16.61
C ALA A 99 31.93 13.79 17.48
N VAL A 100 32.65 14.92 17.70
CA VAL A 100 32.11 16.11 18.38
C VAL A 100 30.91 16.70 17.63
N PHE A 101 30.90 16.68 16.29
CA PHE A 101 29.76 17.15 15.50
C PHE A 101 28.55 16.24 15.69
N VAL A 102 28.76 14.93 15.64
CA VAL A 102 27.69 13.92 15.83
C VAL A 102 27.12 14.00 17.24
N LYS A 103 27.99 14.25 18.24
CA LYS A 103 27.58 14.46 19.63
C LYS A 103 26.57 15.62 19.77
N GLY A 104 26.71 16.69 18.98
CA GLY A 104 25.78 17.82 18.98
C GLY A 104 24.33 17.47 18.66
N ILE A 105 24.07 16.31 18.04
CA ILE A 105 22.71 15.82 17.80
C ILE A 105 21.96 15.52 19.12
N LEU A 106 22.68 15.21 20.22
CA LEU A 106 22.06 14.94 21.52
C LEU A 106 21.21 16.09 22.04
N ASP A 107 21.51 17.33 21.65
CA ASP A 107 20.73 18.53 22.03
C ASP A 107 19.41 18.65 21.26
N TYR A 108 19.23 17.87 20.19
CA TYR A 108 18.07 17.91 19.28
C TYR A 108 17.25 16.62 19.29
N MET A 109 17.46 15.73 20.27
CA MET A 109 16.76 14.44 20.37
C MET A 109 15.23 14.55 20.39
N ASP A 110 14.68 15.68 20.82
CA ASP A 110 13.23 15.90 20.84
C ASP A 110 12.57 15.86 19.46
N ASN A 111 13.35 16.15 18.41
CA ASN A 111 12.92 16.13 17.01
C ASN A 111 13.04 14.75 16.37
N LEU A 112 13.62 13.77 17.07
CA LEU A 112 13.92 12.45 16.52
C LEU A 112 12.89 11.42 16.95
N SER A 113 12.58 10.50 16.03
CA SER A 113 11.78 9.32 16.34
C SER A 113 12.57 8.31 17.18
N ILE A 114 11.87 7.40 17.86
CA ILE A 114 12.48 6.32 18.65
C ILE A 114 13.50 5.50 17.83
N GLN A 115 13.21 5.27 16.55
CA GLN A 115 14.11 4.53 15.66
C GLN A 115 15.36 5.32 15.31
N GLN A 116 15.23 6.62 15.11
CA GLN A 116 16.34 7.53 14.87
C GLN A 116 17.23 7.65 16.10
N ILE A 117 16.63 7.69 17.29
CA ILE A 117 17.33 7.63 18.58
C ILE A 117 18.16 6.35 18.68
N ARG A 118 17.61 5.18 18.31
CA ARG A 118 18.36 3.91 18.30
C ARG A 118 19.58 3.97 17.38
N LYS A 119 19.43 4.49 16.14
CA LYS A 119 20.55 4.69 15.20
C LYS A 119 21.59 5.67 15.76
N LEU A 120 21.16 6.79 16.32
CA LEU A 120 22.02 7.81 16.91
C LEU A 120 22.88 7.24 18.05
N PHE A 121 22.27 6.56 19.02
CA PHE A 121 23.01 5.98 20.15
C PHE A 121 23.92 4.84 19.72
N TYR A 122 23.57 4.08 18.67
CA TYR A 122 24.48 3.11 18.07
C TYR A 122 25.70 3.77 17.43
N ILE A 123 25.50 4.84 16.65
CA ILE A 123 26.58 5.64 16.03
C ILE A 123 27.49 6.22 17.12
N LEU A 124 26.92 6.90 18.11
CA LEU A 124 27.67 7.56 19.18
C LEU A 124 28.43 6.55 20.05
N SER A 125 27.82 5.42 20.41
CA SER A 125 28.53 4.38 21.18
C SER A 125 29.66 3.75 20.37
N SER A 126 29.46 3.48 19.08
CA SER A 126 30.52 2.97 18.20
C SER A 126 31.72 3.93 18.12
N LEU A 127 31.44 5.24 18.05
CA LEU A 127 32.49 6.28 18.05
C LEU A 127 33.17 6.40 19.42
N ALA A 128 32.41 6.38 20.51
CA ALA A 128 32.92 6.52 21.88
C ALA A 128 33.88 5.38 22.27
N PHE A 129 33.61 4.16 21.81
CA PHE A 129 34.42 2.97 22.12
C PHE A 129 35.47 2.62 21.05
N SER A 130 35.68 3.52 20.07
CA SER A 130 36.78 3.44 19.12
C SER A 130 38.13 3.77 19.80
N LYS A 131 39.26 3.29 19.25
CA LYS A 131 40.59 3.51 19.85
C LYS A 131 41.00 5.00 19.71
N GLY A 132 40.83 5.83 20.75
CA GLY A 132 41.25 7.25 20.77
C GLY A 132 40.96 7.99 22.08
N GLN A 133 41.66 9.11 22.35
CA GLN A 133 41.45 9.93 23.57
C GLN A 133 40.13 10.72 23.58
N GLU A 134 39.56 11.02 22.41
CA GLU A 134 38.30 11.79 22.30
C GLU A 134 37.05 10.97 22.68
N GLY A 135 37.16 9.63 22.71
CA GLY A 135 36.05 8.73 23.01
C GLY A 135 35.53 8.86 24.45
N SER A 136 36.39 9.19 25.41
CA SER A 136 35.99 9.31 26.83
C SER A 136 35.03 10.47 27.08
N HIS A 137 35.22 11.61 26.41
CA HIS A 137 34.31 12.75 26.55
C HIS A 137 32.90 12.45 26.03
N ILE A 138 32.80 11.71 24.93
CA ILE A 138 31.52 11.28 24.37
C ILE A 138 30.86 10.27 25.32
N GLN A 139 31.63 9.34 25.88
CA GLN A 139 31.15 8.37 26.85
C GLN A 139 30.54 9.06 28.08
N ASP A 140 31.21 10.05 28.64
CA ASP A 140 30.74 10.80 29.81
C ASP A 140 29.43 11.56 29.51
N ASP A 141 29.38 12.28 28.39
CA ASP A 141 28.17 13.02 27.98
C ASP A 141 26.99 12.08 27.71
N MET A 142 27.24 10.94 27.06
CA MET A 142 26.22 9.90 26.88
C MET A 142 25.69 9.37 28.22
N HIS A 143 26.58 9.06 29.18
CA HIS A 143 26.18 8.62 30.52
C HIS A 143 25.35 9.69 31.26
N ILE A 144 25.67 10.97 31.10
CA ILE A 144 24.92 12.09 31.70
C ILE A 144 23.52 12.15 31.09
N VAL A 145 23.43 12.14 29.76
CA VAL A 145 22.16 12.19 29.04
C VAL A 145 21.30 10.98 29.41
N ILE A 146 21.83 9.76 29.34
CA ILE A 146 21.10 8.52 29.66
C ILE A 146 20.53 8.58 31.08
N ARG A 147 21.34 8.96 32.09
CA ARG A 147 20.86 9.09 33.48
C ARG A 147 19.77 10.14 33.62
N LYS A 148 19.92 11.30 32.97
CA LYS A 148 18.90 12.37 32.97
C LYS A 148 17.58 11.87 32.37
N GLN A 149 17.64 11.14 31.25
CA GLN A 149 16.48 10.61 30.56
C GLN A 149 15.78 9.50 31.35
N LEU A 150 16.53 8.54 31.91
CA LEU A 150 15.99 7.46 32.75
C LEU A 150 15.31 7.96 34.04
N SER A 151 15.82 9.05 34.62
CA SER A 151 15.25 9.66 35.83
C SER A 151 13.96 10.44 35.59
N SER A 152 13.57 10.63 34.32
CA SER A 152 12.36 11.37 33.97
C SER A 152 11.09 10.59 34.30
N THR A 153 10.04 11.30 34.74
CA THR A 153 8.70 10.73 34.92
C THR A 153 7.91 10.66 33.61
N ILE A 154 8.35 11.38 32.58
CA ILE A 154 7.68 11.42 31.28
C ILE A 154 8.12 10.21 30.45
N SER A 155 7.15 9.41 29.99
CA SER A 155 7.39 8.17 29.24
C SER A 155 8.31 8.37 28.03
N LYS A 156 8.08 9.39 27.20
CA LYS A 156 8.93 9.73 26.03
C LYS A 156 10.42 9.77 26.37
N TYR A 157 10.79 10.53 27.40
CA TYR A 157 12.17 10.69 27.83
C TYR A 157 12.74 9.42 28.44
N LYS A 158 11.96 8.71 29.26
CA LYS A 158 12.39 7.43 29.83
C LYS A 158 12.70 6.39 28.75
N ARG A 159 11.89 6.32 27.67
CA ARG A 159 12.14 5.46 26.51
C ARG A 159 13.47 5.77 25.83
N ILE A 160 13.79 7.05 25.61
CA ILE A 160 15.09 7.48 25.07
C ILE A 160 16.24 6.99 25.97
N GLY A 161 16.09 7.13 27.29
CA GLY A 161 17.08 6.68 28.26
C GLY A 161 17.33 5.16 28.21
N ILE A 162 16.26 4.37 28.12
CA ILE A 162 16.34 2.89 28.04
C ILE A 162 17.09 2.48 26.77
N ILE A 163 16.68 2.99 25.61
CA ILE A 163 17.28 2.66 24.32
C ILE A 163 18.76 3.07 24.30
N GLY A 164 19.06 4.30 24.75
CA GLY A 164 20.42 4.80 24.81
C GLY A 164 21.33 3.95 25.71
N ALA A 165 20.82 3.52 26.87
CA ALA A 165 21.53 2.64 27.77
C ALA A 165 21.81 1.26 27.16
N VAL A 166 20.81 0.62 26.55
CA VAL A 166 20.98 -0.70 25.93
C VAL A 166 21.94 -0.66 24.74
N MET A 167 21.86 0.38 23.89
CA MET A 167 22.83 0.56 22.79
C MET A 167 24.27 0.74 23.34
N MET A 168 24.42 1.47 24.44
CA MET A 168 25.72 1.65 25.09
C MET A 168 26.25 0.35 25.72
N ILE A 169 25.39 -0.44 26.38
CA ILE A 169 25.71 -1.78 26.90
C ILE A 169 26.20 -2.67 25.75
N GLY A 170 25.51 -2.66 24.60
CA GLY A 170 25.89 -3.47 23.45
C GLY A 170 27.29 -3.16 22.91
N SER A 171 27.69 -1.89 22.92
CA SER A 171 29.03 -1.48 22.48
C SER A 171 30.11 -1.76 23.54
N LEU A 172 29.78 -1.62 24.83
CA LEU A 172 30.67 -1.98 25.96
C LEU A 172 30.94 -3.48 26.01
N ALA A 173 29.89 -4.28 25.80
CA ALA A 173 29.90 -5.72 25.87
C ALA A 173 30.18 -6.40 24.52
N TYR A 174 30.65 -5.64 23.52
CA TYR A 174 30.88 -6.18 22.18
C TYR A 174 32.05 -7.17 22.15
N ASN A 175 31.78 -8.40 21.72
CA ASN A 175 32.76 -9.46 21.59
C ASN A 175 33.65 -9.25 20.35
N ARG A 176 34.81 -8.63 20.56
CA ARG A 176 35.79 -8.32 19.50
C ARG A 176 36.42 -9.55 18.85
N SER A 177 36.31 -10.74 19.47
CA SER A 177 36.89 -11.98 18.92
C SER A 177 36.18 -12.49 17.65
N LYS A 178 34.89 -12.17 17.45
CA LYS A 178 34.15 -12.52 16.23
C LYS A 178 34.44 -11.59 15.03
N ALA A 179 35.04 -10.42 15.26
CA ALA A 179 35.27 -9.42 14.21
C ALA A 179 36.66 -9.52 13.57
N GLU A 180 37.65 -10.10 14.26
CA GLU A 180 39.04 -10.19 13.83
C GLU A 180 39.48 -11.67 13.75
N GLU A 181 39.07 -12.41 12.72
CA GLU A 181 39.60 -13.77 12.41
C GLU A 181 41.10 -13.78 12.03
N ALA A 182 41.83 -12.67 12.14
CA ALA A 182 43.18 -12.52 11.60
C ALA A 182 44.31 -12.20 12.61
N SER A 183 44.09 -12.18 13.93
CA SER A 183 45.21 -12.11 14.87
C SER A 183 44.98 -12.86 16.18
N SER A 184 45.82 -13.88 16.38
CA SER A 184 45.92 -14.69 17.59
C SER A 184 46.34 -13.84 18.80
N ASN A 185 45.36 -13.32 19.52
CA ASN A 185 45.40 -13.04 20.96
C ASN A 185 43.95 -12.92 21.43
N SER A 186 43.47 -13.86 22.23
CA SER A 186 42.12 -13.84 22.80
C SER A 186 41.92 -12.60 23.67
N ALA A 187 41.35 -11.54 23.10
CA ALA A 187 41.01 -10.33 23.84
C ALA A 187 39.76 -10.59 24.68
N THR A 188 39.94 -11.17 25.86
CA THR A 188 38.93 -11.20 26.92
C THR A 188 38.51 -9.78 27.28
N MET A 189 37.22 -9.55 27.49
CA MET A 189 36.69 -8.26 27.94
C MET A 189 37.43 -7.73 29.18
N SER A 190 37.64 -6.41 29.24
CA SER A 190 38.25 -5.80 30.42
C SER A 190 37.31 -5.90 31.63
N LYS A 191 37.84 -6.17 32.82
CA LYS A 191 37.05 -6.22 34.07
C LYS A 191 36.31 -4.91 34.35
N GLU A 192 36.84 -3.78 33.88
CA GLU A 192 36.22 -2.47 34.00
C GLU A 192 35.01 -2.32 33.07
N SER A 193 35.12 -2.75 31.81
CA SER A 193 34.01 -2.75 30.85
C SER A 193 32.86 -3.64 31.32
N LEU A 194 33.16 -4.82 31.88
CA LEU A 194 32.17 -5.70 32.49
C LEU A 194 31.43 -5.00 33.63
N ARG A 195 32.16 -4.38 34.56
CA ARG A 195 31.58 -3.65 35.70
C ARG A 195 30.69 -2.49 35.24
N GLN A 196 31.11 -1.74 34.22
CA GLN A 196 30.32 -0.65 33.66
C GLN A 196 29.03 -1.15 32.98
N ALA A 197 29.11 -2.25 32.22
CA ALA A 197 27.95 -2.87 31.60
C ALA A 197 26.93 -3.37 32.65
N THR A 198 27.40 -4.08 33.70
CA THR A 198 26.55 -4.53 34.81
C THR A 198 25.89 -3.37 35.54
N ALA A 199 26.64 -2.31 35.85
CA ALA A 199 26.08 -1.13 36.52
C ALA A 199 25.01 -0.41 35.69
N LEU A 200 25.18 -0.37 34.36
CA LEU A 200 24.15 0.16 33.45
C LEU A 200 22.90 -0.72 33.39
N LEU A 201 23.05 -2.05 33.35
CA LEU A 201 21.93 -2.99 33.38
C LEU A 201 21.10 -2.82 34.67
N GLU A 202 21.77 -2.78 35.83
CA GLU A 202 21.12 -2.57 37.13
C GLU A 202 20.42 -1.21 37.20
N LEU A 203 21.06 -0.15 36.69
CA LEU A 203 20.47 1.19 36.64
C LEU A 203 19.18 1.22 35.82
N VAL A 204 19.19 0.65 34.61
CA VAL A 204 18.02 0.63 33.73
C VAL A 204 16.91 -0.21 34.34
N ARG A 205 17.25 -1.39 34.90
CA ARG A 205 16.30 -2.26 35.61
C ARG A 205 15.60 -1.47 36.72
N GLY A 206 16.34 -0.86 37.65
CA GLY A 206 15.75 -0.09 38.75
C GLY A 206 14.93 1.13 38.31
N CYS A 207 15.31 1.81 37.22
CA CYS A 207 14.54 2.95 36.68
C CYS A 207 13.25 2.53 35.95
N SER A 208 13.20 1.28 35.49
CA SER A 208 12.09 0.71 34.70
C SER A 208 11.06 -0.03 35.54
N GLU A 209 11.43 -0.59 36.70
CA GLU A 209 10.57 -1.42 37.56
C GLU A 209 9.22 -0.80 37.95
N HIS A 210 9.17 0.52 38.09
CA HIS A 210 7.96 1.22 38.54
C HIS A 210 6.97 1.54 37.42
N SER A 211 7.31 1.22 36.16
CA SER A 211 6.48 1.44 34.98
C SER A 211 6.48 0.19 34.10
N PRO A 212 5.34 -0.50 33.95
CA PRO A 212 5.31 -1.78 33.24
C PRO A 212 5.66 -1.63 31.76
N GLU A 213 5.23 -0.53 31.12
CA GLU A 213 5.62 -0.23 29.73
C GLU A 213 7.12 0.02 29.58
N ALA A 214 7.75 0.68 30.56
CA ALA A 214 9.18 0.93 30.55
C ALA A 214 9.98 -0.37 30.75
N ALA A 215 9.51 -1.24 31.66
CA ALA A 215 10.10 -2.57 31.86
C ALA A 215 9.95 -3.45 30.61
N ALA A 216 8.77 -3.45 29.97
CA ALA A 216 8.55 -4.19 28.73
C ALA A 216 9.44 -3.70 27.58
N LEU A 217 9.60 -2.37 27.42
CA LEU A 217 10.55 -1.81 26.45
C LEU A 217 11.99 -2.21 26.76
N TYR A 218 12.39 -2.19 28.04
CA TYR A 218 13.72 -2.63 28.44
C TYR A 218 13.97 -4.09 28.04
N TYR A 219 13.01 -4.98 28.29
CA TYR A 219 13.12 -6.38 27.89
C TYR A 219 13.19 -6.56 26.37
N ASP A 220 12.37 -5.83 25.59
CA ASP A 220 12.43 -5.89 24.12
C ASP A 220 13.75 -5.34 23.56
N GLU A 221 14.28 -4.24 24.10
CA GLU A 221 15.59 -3.71 23.70
C GLU A 221 16.72 -4.68 24.03
N LEU A 222 16.67 -5.29 25.22
CA LEU A 222 17.67 -6.26 25.63
C LEU A 222 17.57 -7.54 24.79
N ALA A 223 16.36 -7.99 24.45
CA ALA A 223 16.12 -9.10 23.55
C ALA A 223 16.72 -8.84 22.16
N ASN A 224 16.49 -7.64 21.59
CA ASN A 224 17.11 -7.22 20.33
C ASN A 224 18.64 -7.18 20.41
N LEU A 225 19.20 -6.82 21.56
CA LEU A 225 20.65 -6.82 21.77
C LEU A 225 21.22 -8.25 21.84
N VAL A 226 20.60 -9.13 22.61
CA VAL A 226 21.01 -10.54 22.77
C VAL A 226 20.89 -11.29 21.45
N GLN A 227 19.80 -11.10 20.71
CA GLN A 227 19.55 -11.73 19.41
C GLN A 227 20.68 -11.48 18.38
N LYS A 228 21.36 -10.33 18.44
CA LYS A 228 22.49 -10.02 17.55
C LYS A 228 23.69 -10.96 17.75
N GLY A 229 23.78 -11.68 18.88
CA GLY A 229 24.80 -12.71 19.14
C GLY A 229 26.24 -12.18 19.25
N ASN A 230 26.40 -10.88 19.45
CA ASN A 230 27.70 -10.19 19.47
C ASN A 230 28.15 -9.79 20.88
N LEU A 231 27.45 -10.22 21.92
CA LEU A 231 27.80 -9.93 23.31
C LEU A 231 28.95 -10.85 23.78
N ASP A 232 29.73 -10.35 24.74
CA ASP A 232 30.70 -11.16 25.47
C ASP A 232 29.98 -12.23 26.30
N PRO A 233 30.50 -13.48 26.33
CA PRO A 233 29.86 -14.59 27.04
C PRO A 233 29.55 -14.31 28.51
N GLN A 234 30.38 -13.53 29.23
CA GLN A 234 30.15 -13.26 30.65
C GLN A 234 28.93 -12.37 30.88
N VAL A 235 28.74 -11.37 30.03
CA VAL A 235 27.56 -10.48 30.08
C VAL A 235 26.31 -11.27 29.68
N GLN A 236 26.42 -12.11 28.65
CA GLN A 236 25.33 -12.94 28.19
C GLN A 236 24.86 -13.95 29.25
N GLU A 237 25.79 -14.60 29.94
CA GLU A 237 25.48 -15.52 31.03
C GLU A 237 24.85 -14.81 32.24
N LEU A 238 25.36 -13.62 32.59
CA LEU A 238 24.79 -12.80 33.66
C LEU A 238 23.34 -12.42 33.37
N ILE A 239 23.05 -11.99 32.14
CA ILE A 239 21.68 -11.68 31.71
C ILE A 239 20.82 -12.95 31.77
N GLY A 240 21.27 -14.06 31.17
CA GLY A 240 20.48 -15.29 31.06
C GLY A 240 20.07 -15.88 32.42
N ARG A 241 21.01 -16.00 33.37
CA ARG A 241 20.68 -16.54 34.71
C ARG A 241 19.62 -15.70 35.43
N SER A 242 19.74 -14.37 35.40
CA SER A 242 18.74 -13.50 36.03
C SER A 242 17.38 -13.64 35.35
N VAL A 243 17.35 -13.74 34.02
CA VAL A 243 16.10 -13.77 33.24
C VAL A 243 15.32 -15.05 33.48
N LEU A 244 16.00 -16.21 33.54
CA LEU A 244 15.35 -17.50 33.77
C LEU A 244 14.65 -17.54 35.14
N ASP A 245 15.39 -17.21 36.20
CA ASP A 245 14.88 -17.22 37.58
C ASP A 245 13.73 -16.20 37.75
N ASP A 246 13.95 -14.95 37.30
CA ASP A 246 12.95 -13.88 37.40
C ASP A 246 11.66 -14.23 36.61
N PHE A 247 11.76 -14.87 35.44
CA PHE A 247 10.58 -15.23 34.64
C PHE A 247 9.75 -16.33 35.30
N GLN A 248 10.43 -17.35 35.85
CA GLN A 248 9.77 -18.42 36.58
C GLN A 248 9.06 -17.88 37.83
N GLU A 249 9.70 -17.00 38.61
CA GLU A 249 9.09 -16.39 39.80
C GLU A 249 7.90 -15.47 39.48
N ASP A 250 7.98 -14.71 38.38
CA ASP A 250 6.99 -13.68 38.06
C ASP A 250 5.72 -14.25 37.38
N PHE A 251 5.85 -15.25 36.49
CA PHE A 251 4.75 -15.64 35.58
C PHE A 251 4.32 -17.10 35.65
N VAL A 252 5.17 -18.00 36.16
CA VAL A 252 4.92 -19.44 36.19
C VAL A 252 4.47 -19.86 37.59
N VAL A 253 3.40 -20.65 37.67
CA VAL A 253 2.91 -21.20 38.95
C VAL A 253 2.61 -22.68 38.79
N ASP A 254 2.65 -23.42 39.90
CA ASP A 254 2.23 -24.82 39.93
C ASP A 254 0.71 -24.90 39.77
N GLN A 255 0.25 -25.84 38.94
CA GLN A 255 -1.15 -26.10 38.71
C GLN A 255 -1.80 -26.67 39.98
N GLY A 256 -2.52 -25.81 40.70
CA GLY A 256 -3.28 -26.16 41.90
C GLY A 256 -4.79 -26.22 41.68
N PRO A 257 -5.56 -26.68 42.68
CA PRO A 257 -7.02 -26.71 42.61
C PRO A 257 -7.59 -25.28 42.47
N VAL A 258 -8.46 -25.09 41.48
CA VAL A 258 -9.11 -23.82 41.20
C VAL A 258 -10.06 -23.46 42.34
N MET A 259 -9.80 -22.34 43.04
CA MET A 259 -10.69 -21.85 44.10
C MET A 259 -11.80 -20.95 43.52
N GLU A 260 -13.06 -21.35 43.70
CA GLU A 260 -14.23 -20.57 43.26
C GLU A 260 -14.37 -19.25 44.04
N GLY A 261 -14.76 -18.16 43.34
CA GLY A 261 -15.18 -16.90 43.95
C GLY A 261 -14.09 -15.89 44.34
N LYS A 262 -12.80 -16.16 44.07
CA LYS A 262 -11.70 -15.24 44.38
C LYS A 262 -11.52 -14.11 43.36
N TYR A 263 -11.88 -14.33 42.11
CA TYR A 263 -11.60 -13.43 40.99
C TYR A 263 -12.90 -12.94 40.33
N VAL A 264 -12.82 -11.82 39.59
CA VAL A 264 -13.96 -11.20 38.91
C VAL A 264 -14.54 -12.13 37.83
N LEU A 265 -13.67 -12.89 37.16
CA LEU A 265 -14.06 -13.94 36.21
C LEU A 265 -13.73 -15.32 36.80
N PRO A 266 -14.49 -16.37 36.45
CA PRO A 266 -14.17 -17.72 36.88
C PRO A 266 -12.80 -18.14 36.33
N LEU A 267 -11.94 -18.66 37.19
CA LEU A 267 -10.61 -19.13 36.82
C LEU A 267 -10.70 -20.53 36.22
N MET A 268 -10.09 -20.75 35.06
CA MET A 268 -10.01 -22.05 34.37
C MET A 268 -8.61 -22.29 33.84
N VAL A 269 -8.19 -23.56 33.74
CA VAL A 269 -6.98 -23.97 33.04
C VAL A 269 -7.36 -24.22 31.58
N MET A 270 -6.90 -23.38 30.66
CA MET A 270 -7.28 -23.46 29.25
C MET A 270 -6.05 -23.67 28.36
N TYR A 271 -6.25 -24.27 27.19
CA TYR A 271 -5.22 -24.48 26.15
C TYR A 271 -4.01 -25.32 26.60
N ASN A 272 -4.23 -26.35 27.43
CA ASN A 272 -3.20 -27.34 27.73
C ASN A 272 -2.95 -28.23 26.49
N LEU A 273 -1.69 -28.47 26.12
CA LEU A 273 -1.33 -29.38 25.02
C LEU A 273 -0.62 -30.65 25.50
N ASP A 274 -0.27 -30.73 26.79
CA ASP A 274 0.41 -31.87 27.38
C ASP A 274 -0.62 -32.84 28.00
N GLU A 275 -0.40 -34.14 27.79
CA GLU A 275 -1.39 -35.21 28.02
C GLU A 275 -1.51 -35.67 29.49
N GLU A 276 -0.58 -35.28 30.36
CA GLU A 276 -0.59 -35.69 31.75
C GLU A 276 -1.40 -34.71 32.62
N GLU A 277 -2.66 -35.06 32.92
CA GLU A 277 -3.44 -34.49 34.04
C GLU A 277 -2.88 -34.90 35.42
N SER A 278 -1.56 -34.89 35.57
CA SER A 278 -0.86 -35.18 36.82
C SER A 278 -0.82 -33.89 37.65
N GLU A 279 -1.30 -33.95 38.90
CA GLU A 279 -1.06 -32.89 39.90
C GLU A 279 0.45 -32.55 39.93
N GLY A 280 0.84 -31.38 39.39
CA GLY A 280 2.25 -30.98 39.30
C GLY A 280 2.71 -30.28 38.01
N GLY A 281 1.82 -30.06 37.02
CA GLY A 281 2.15 -29.27 35.83
C GLY A 281 2.36 -27.78 36.11
N ILE A 282 3.06 -27.07 35.23
CA ILE A 282 3.20 -25.60 35.28
C ILE A 282 2.06 -24.91 34.51
N VAL A 283 1.68 -23.70 34.93
CA VAL A 283 0.67 -22.87 34.25
C VAL A 283 1.08 -21.40 34.27
N ILE A 284 0.79 -20.67 33.19
CA ILE A 284 1.03 -19.22 33.15
C ILE A 284 -0.08 -18.47 33.88
N ASN A 285 0.31 -17.63 34.84
CA ASN A 285 -0.58 -16.99 35.80
C ASN A 285 -1.31 -15.74 35.29
N LEU A 286 -2.04 -15.83 34.18
CA LEU A 286 -2.54 -14.64 33.48
C LEU A 286 -3.75 -13.95 34.14
N LEU A 287 -4.88 -14.65 34.32
CA LEU A 287 -6.10 -14.05 34.90
C LEU A 287 -5.92 -13.53 36.34
N PRO A 288 -5.22 -14.23 37.25
CA PRO A 288 -4.98 -13.71 38.59
C PRO A 288 -4.18 -12.39 38.59
N LEU A 289 -3.11 -12.29 37.78
CA LEU A 289 -2.33 -11.06 37.65
C LEU A 289 -3.17 -9.88 37.13
N LEU A 290 -4.01 -10.10 36.11
CA LEU A 290 -4.92 -9.08 35.60
C LEU A 290 -5.98 -8.65 36.63
N SER A 291 -6.53 -9.62 37.38
CA SER A 291 -7.54 -9.36 38.41
C SER A 291 -6.97 -8.57 39.60
N GLU A 292 -5.73 -8.87 40.01
CA GLU A 292 -5.03 -8.10 41.04
C GLU A 292 -4.78 -6.66 40.60
N MET A 293 -4.36 -6.45 39.35
CA MET A 293 -4.15 -5.10 38.80
C MET A 293 -5.44 -4.26 38.82
N LEU A 294 -6.58 -4.85 38.47
CA LEU A 294 -7.88 -4.18 38.46
C LEU A 294 -8.40 -3.84 39.87
N THR A 295 -8.22 -4.75 40.82
CA THR A 295 -8.71 -4.57 42.20
C THR A 295 -7.83 -3.64 43.03
N ASN A 296 -6.53 -3.63 42.72
CA ASN A 296 -5.56 -2.96 43.56
C ASN A 296 -5.10 -1.60 43.05
N GLY A 297 -5.22 -1.32 41.75
CA GLY A 297 -4.56 -0.20 41.10
C GLY A 297 -3.03 -0.39 41.06
N TRP A 298 -2.34 0.10 40.03
CA TRP A 298 -0.87 0.03 39.96
C TRP A 298 -0.20 0.88 41.05
N GLU A 299 -0.90 1.87 41.60
CA GLU A 299 -0.44 2.64 42.75
C GLU A 299 -0.82 1.93 44.06
N ARG A 300 0.12 1.22 44.68
CA ARG A 300 -0.02 0.86 46.10
C ARG A 300 1.23 1.13 46.92
N ALA A 301 1.01 2.05 47.86
CA ALA A 301 1.51 2.16 49.24
C ALA A 301 3.03 2.01 49.49
N PRO A 302 3.60 2.83 50.38
CA PRO A 302 5.02 2.76 50.71
C PRO A 302 5.39 1.34 51.18
N VAL A 303 6.37 0.77 50.48
CA VAL A 303 6.96 -0.55 50.73
C VAL A 303 7.30 -0.67 52.21
N LYS A 304 6.52 -1.47 52.95
CA LYS A 304 7.00 -2.09 54.18
C LYS A 304 7.78 -3.33 53.76
N HIS A 305 8.99 -3.51 54.31
CA HIS A 305 9.83 -4.67 54.06
C HIS A 305 9.02 -5.98 54.03
N GLY A 306 9.01 -6.66 52.88
CA GLY A 306 8.37 -7.98 52.70
C GLY A 306 7.17 -8.04 51.76
N THR A 307 6.70 -6.94 51.15
CA THR A 307 5.62 -6.99 50.14
C THR A 307 6.17 -7.35 48.76
N LYS A 308 5.59 -8.39 48.12
CA LYS A 308 5.93 -8.88 46.78
C LYS A 308 5.90 -7.76 45.72
N LYS A 309 6.84 -7.83 44.78
CA LYS A 309 6.97 -6.93 43.61
C LYS A 309 5.65 -6.90 42.82
N GLY A 310 5.23 -5.72 42.36
CA GLY A 310 4.05 -5.60 41.50
C GLY A 310 4.36 -6.14 40.12
N ILE A 311 3.83 -7.33 39.78
CA ILE A 311 4.06 -7.99 38.49
C ILE A 311 2.96 -7.56 37.51
N SER A 312 3.36 -7.10 36.33
CA SER A 312 2.40 -6.70 35.29
C SER A 312 2.36 -7.72 34.14
N PRO A 313 1.18 -8.19 33.73
CA PRO A 313 1.03 -9.07 32.57
C PRO A 313 1.39 -8.40 31.23
N VAL A 314 1.54 -7.07 31.22
CA VAL A 314 2.05 -6.31 30.06
C VAL A 314 3.47 -6.73 29.68
N CYS A 315 4.30 -7.13 30.66
CA CYS A 315 5.68 -7.52 30.42
C CYS A 315 5.83 -8.97 29.93
N LEU A 316 4.80 -9.82 30.05
CA LEU A 316 4.88 -11.26 29.84
C LEU A 316 5.51 -11.62 28.47
N ALA A 317 5.00 -11.03 27.39
CA ALA A 317 5.44 -11.35 26.03
C ALA A 317 6.87 -10.83 25.75
N SER A 318 7.18 -9.59 26.14
CA SER A 318 8.52 -9.00 25.97
C SER A 318 9.58 -9.73 26.80
N PHE A 319 9.21 -10.18 28.01
CA PHE A 319 10.14 -10.90 28.89
C PHE A 319 10.39 -12.32 28.42
N PHE A 320 9.35 -13.02 27.94
CA PHE A 320 9.53 -14.33 27.31
C PHE A 320 10.38 -14.24 26.04
N ARG A 321 10.24 -13.18 25.24
CA ARG A 321 11.12 -12.95 24.08
C ARG A 321 12.59 -12.83 24.49
N LEU A 322 12.88 -12.11 25.59
CA LEU A 322 14.23 -12.03 26.14
C LEU A 322 14.72 -13.40 26.62
N LEU A 323 13.92 -14.13 27.41
CA LEU A 323 14.24 -15.49 27.88
C LEU A 323 14.59 -16.41 26.72
N ARG A 324 13.71 -16.48 25.72
CA ARG A 324 13.92 -17.26 24.49
C ARG A 324 15.26 -16.94 23.84
N PHE A 325 15.63 -15.67 23.67
CA PHE A 325 16.91 -15.35 23.03
C PHE A 325 18.12 -15.62 23.92
N CYS A 326 18.00 -15.50 25.25
CA CYS A 326 19.04 -15.97 26.15
C CYS A 326 19.30 -17.46 25.92
N GLU A 327 18.25 -18.28 25.90
CA GLU A 327 18.32 -19.71 25.63
C GLU A 327 18.84 -20.04 24.22
N GLU A 328 18.27 -19.43 23.17
CA GLU A 328 18.70 -19.64 21.77
C GLU A 328 20.20 -19.37 21.61
N VAL A 329 20.75 -18.32 22.23
CA VAL A 329 22.17 -17.96 22.05
C VAL A 329 23.08 -18.78 22.97
N GLN A 330 22.64 -19.18 24.17
CA GLN A 330 23.43 -20.02 25.08
C GLN A 330 23.51 -21.47 24.59
N HIS A 331 22.42 -21.99 24.02
CA HIS A 331 22.26 -23.38 23.63
C HIS A 331 22.28 -23.61 22.10
N ASN A 332 22.86 -22.67 21.33
CA ASN A 332 22.99 -22.76 19.86
C ASN A 332 21.68 -23.07 19.11
N GLY A 333 20.58 -22.49 19.58
CA GLY A 333 19.24 -22.63 19.02
C GLY A 333 18.40 -23.76 19.60
N ASN A 334 18.96 -24.60 20.47
CA ASN A 334 18.19 -25.58 21.22
C ASN A 334 17.36 -24.87 22.32
N LEU A 335 16.09 -25.25 22.46
CA LEU A 335 15.14 -24.68 23.43
C LEU A 335 14.55 -25.74 24.38
N GLU A 336 15.19 -26.90 24.51
CA GLU A 336 14.77 -27.97 25.42
C GLU A 336 14.58 -27.51 26.88
N GLU A 337 15.36 -26.55 27.39
CA GLU A 337 15.23 -26.07 28.78
C GLU A 337 13.92 -25.33 29.06
N ILE A 338 13.27 -24.80 28.01
CA ILE A 338 12.04 -24.02 28.11
C ILE A 338 10.88 -24.63 27.33
N ASP A 339 11.01 -25.86 26.83
CA ASP A 339 10.03 -26.52 25.96
C ASP A 339 8.67 -26.76 26.63
N ALA A 340 8.65 -26.94 27.96
CA ALA A 340 7.44 -27.04 28.75
C ALA A 340 6.51 -25.83 28.55
N LEU A 341 7.07 -24.63 28.27
CA LEU A 341 6.28 -23.43 28.00
C LEU A 341 5.52 -23.49 26.67
N LEU A 342 5.93 -24.34 25.73
CA LEU A 342 5.19 -24.57 24.47
C LEU A 342 3.88 -25.30 24.72
N GLY A 343 3.87 -26.29 25.62
CA GLY A 343 2.69 -27.09 25.97
C GLY A 343 1.85 -26.50 27.12
N CYS A 344 2.47 -25.64 27.94
CA CYS A 344 1.92 -25.03 29.14
C CYS A 344 0.53 -24.36 28.93
N PRO A 345 -0.46 -24.65 29.80
CA PRO A 345 -1.75 -23.97 29.78
C PRO A 345 -1.69 -22.53 30.31
N LEU A 346 -2.80 -21.82 30.13
CA LEU A 346 -3.01 -20.49 30.70
C LEU A 346 -4.11 -20.53 31.76
N TYR A 347 -3.92 -19.78 32.85
CA TYR A 347 -5.02 -19.41 33.74
C TYR A 347 -5.89 -18.34 33.08
N MET A 348 -7.04 -18.77 32.57
CA MET A 348 -8.00 -18.00 31.77
C MET A 348 -9.41 -18.08 32.38
N THR A 349 -10.44 -17.74 31.61
CA THR A 349 -11.85 -17.92 31.94
C THR A 349 -12.52 -18.89 30.98
N ASN A 350 -13.75 -19.34 31.31
CA ASN A 350 -14.54 -20.24 30.47
C ASN A 350 -15.00 -19.55 29.17
N ASP A 351 -14.92 -20.24 28.04
CA ASP A 351 -15.42 -19.81 26.73
C ASP A 351 -16.93 -19.51 26.74
N GLU A 352 -17.71 -20.13 27.63
CA GLU A 352 -19.13 -19.79 27.84
C GLU A 352 -19.37 -18.30 28.14
N MET A 353 -18.40 -17.60 28.74
CA MET A 353 -18.51 -16.17 29.04
C MET A 353 -18.54 -15.32 27.75
N VAL A 354 -17.91 -15.81 26.67
CA VAL A 354 -17.92 -15.18 25.35
C VAL A 354 -19.30 -15.33 24.69
N GLU A 355 -20.01 -16.42 24.98
CA GLU A 355 -21.37 -16.61 24.48
C GLU A 355 -22.39 -15.77 25.24
N LYS A 356 -22.13 -15.47 26.53
CA LYS A 356 -23.02 -14.73 27.43
C LYS A 356 -22.57 -13.26 27.65
N LEU A 357 -21.91 -12.65 26.65
CA LEU A 357 -21.35 -11.29 26.73
C LEU A 357 -22.34 -10.21 27.17
N GLU A 358 -23.63 -10.32 26.80
CA GLU A 358 -24.66 -9.34 27.15
C GLU A 358 -24.99 -9.33 28.66
N SER A 359 -24.73 -10.43 29.35
CA SER A 359 -24.97 -10.56 30.80
C SER A 359 -23.83 -10.00 31.65
N LEU A 360 -22.66 -9.79 31.05
CA LEU A 360 -21.46 -9.30 31.74
C LEU A 360 -21.50 -7.79 31.93
N SER A 361 -21.01 -7.32 33.08
CA SER A 361 -20.76 -5.92 33.35
C SER A 361 -19.73 -5.33 32.37
N LYS A 362 -19.67 -4.00 32.29
CA LYS A 362 -18.66 -3.32 31.46
C LYS A 362 -17.24 -3.72 31.87
N GLN A 363 -16.95 -3.77 33.18
CA GLN A 363 -15.63 -4.11 33.70
C GLN A 363 -15.24 -5.57 33.37
N GLU A 364 -16.17 -6.51 33.46
CA GLU A 364 -15.95 -7.91 33.08
C GLU A 364 -15.66 -8.04 31.57
N ARG A 365 -16.38 -7.31 30.73
CA ARG A 365 -16.15 -7.29 29.27
C ARG A 365 -14.79 -6.70 28.91
N GLU A 366 -14.37 -5.61 29.55
CA GLU A 366 -13.05 -5.00 29.33
C GLU A 366 -11.92 -5.90 29.84
N LEU A 367 -12.12 -6.60 30.97
CA LEU A 367 -11.18 -7.60 31.48
C LEU A 367 -11.07 -8.79 30.51
N LEU A 368 -12.19 -9.30 29.99
CA LEU A 368 -12.20 -10.38 29.02
C LEU A 368 -11.46 -10.00 27.72
N CYS A 369 -11.66 -8.79 27.21
CA CYS A 369 -10.90 -8.29 26.06
C CYS A 369 -9.39 -8.25 26.38
N SER A 370 -9.02 -7.70 27.54
CA SER A 370 -7.60 -7.60 27.97
C SER A 370 -6.96 -8.98 28.08
N LEU A 371 -7.67 -9.94 28.68
CA LEU A 371 -7.24 -11.32 28.84
C LEU A 371 -6.95 -11.98 27.48
N GLN A 372 -7.85 -11.80 26.51
CA GLN A 372 -7.66 -12.33 25.15
C GLN A 372 -6.50 -11.66 24.41
N PHE A 373 -6.31 -10.34 24.54
CA PHE A 373 -5.14 -9.67 23.95
C PHE A 373 -3.83 -10.20 24.53
N HIS A 374 -3.73 -10.38 25.85
CA HIS A 374 -2.52 -10.93 26.47
C HIS A 374 -2.29 -12.40 26.06
N ALA A 375 -3.33 -13.24 26.03
CA ALA A 375 -3.23 -14.62 25.59
C ALA A 375 -2.78 -14.74 24.12
N LEU A 376 -3.34 -13.92 23.22
CA LEU A 376 -2.92 -13.85 21.82
C LEU A 376 -1.45 -13.45 21.69
N ASN A 377 -1.01 -12.44 22.43
CA ASN A 377 0.37 -11.97 22.39
C ASN A 377 1.36 -12.99 22.98
N TRP A 378 0.97 -13.71 24.03
CA TRP A 378 1.70 -14.86 24.54
C TRP A 378 1.88 -15.93 23.47
N PHE A 379 0.78 -16.42 22.87
CA PHE A 379 0.87 -17.48 21.85
C PHE A 379 1.63 -17.04 20.61
N ARG A 380 1.54 -15.78 20.20
CA ARG A 380 2.35 -15.25 19.09
C ARG A 380 3.85 -15.32 19.38
N GLU A 381 4.28 -14.98 20.60
CA GLU A 381 5.70 -15.11 20.97
C GLU A 381 6.13 -16.57 21.19
N VAL A 382 5.26 -17.43 21.70
CA VAL A 382 5.51 -18.89 21.77
C VAL A 382 5.73 -19.46 20.36
N VAL A 383 4.88 -19.09 19.39
CA VAL A 383 5.08 -19.49 17.99
C VAL A 383 6.39 -18.91 17.43
N ASN A 384 6.72 -17.65 17.73
CA ASN A 384 8.01 -17.07 17.32
C ASN A 384 9.21 -17.87 17.86
N ALA A 385 9.14 -18.32 19.12
CA ALA A 385 10.19 -19.10 19.78
C ALA A 385 10.41 -20.46 19.12
N PHE A 386 9.36 -21.26 19.03
CA PHE A 386 9.50 -22.68 18.72
C PHE A 386 9.37 -23.00 17.21
N CYS A 387 9.06 -22.03 16.34
CA CYS A 387 8.91 -22.27 14.90
C CYS A 387 10.16 -22.83 14.19
N LYS A 388 11.36 -22.62 14.75
CA LYS A 388 12.63 -23.10 14.18
C LYS A 388 12.96 -24.54 14.61
N GLN A 389 12.32 -25.05 15.66
CA GLN A 389 12.61 -26.37 16.21
C GLN A 389 12.24 -27.45 15.19
N GLN A 390 13.08 -28.49 15.11
CA GLN A 390 12.92 -29.53 14.09
C GLN A 390 12.14 -30.75 14.56
N ASP A 391 12.05 -30.93 15.88
CA ASP A 391 11.33 -32.02 16.52
C ASP A 391 9.85 -32.09 16.06
N PRO A 392 9.35 -33.26 15.62
CA PRO A 392 7.97 -33.40 15.14
C PRO A 392 6.91 -33.10 16.20
N GLU A 393 7.14 -33.42 17.47
CA GLU A 393 6.19 -33.14 18.55
C GLU A 393 6.09 -31.64 18.79
N MET A 394 7.23 -30.95 18.90
CA MET A 394 7.27 -29.49 19.02
C MET A 394 6.61 -28.81 17.82
N LYS A 395 6.86 -29.29 16.59
CA LYS A 395 6.17 -28.79 15.38
C LYS A 395 4.66 -28.98 15.46
N GLY A 396 4.20 -30.13 15.94
CA GLY A 396 2.78 -30.41 16.17
C GLY A 396 2.18 -29.41 17.16
N LYS A 397 2.85 -29.19 18.31
CA LYS A 397 2.41 -28.20 19.32
C LYS A 397 2.41 -26.77 18.76
N VAL A 398 3.38 -26.38 17.93
CA VAL A 398 3.38 -25.07 17.25
C VAL A 398 2.17 -24.90 16.32
N LEU A 399 1.80 -25.94 15.56
CA LEU A 399 0.59 -25.90 14.74
C LEU A 399 -0.69 -25.76 15.59
N LEU A 400 -0.77 -26.47 16.73
CA LEU A 400 -1.89 -26.32 17.67
C LEU A 400 -1.93 -24.92 18.29
N ARG A 401 -0.78 -24.30 18.57
CA ARG A 401 -0.73 -22.89 19.01
C ARG A 401 -1.19 -21.92 17.92
N LEU A 402 -0.91 -22.18 16.65
CA LEU A 402 -1.48 -21.39 15.54
C LEU A 402 -3.01 -21.53 15.47
N GLN A 403 -3.55 -22.73 15.67
CA GLN A 403 -5.00 -22.95 15.76
C GLN A 403 -5.61 -22.21 16.97
N ASN A 404 -4.94 -22.23 18.12
CA ASN A 404 -5.37 -21.46 19.30
C ASN A 404 -5.39 -19.95 19.00
N ILE A 405 -4.43 -19.43 18.23
CA ILE A 405 -4.40 -18.01 17.80
C ILE A 405 -5.60 -17.70 16.90
N THR A 406 -5.89 -18.50 15.87
CA THR A 406 -7.01 -18.25 14.94
C THR A 406 -8.37 -18.34 15.64
N GLN A 407 -8.53 -19.29 16.57
CA GLN A 407 -9.72 -19.42 17.41
C GLN A 407 -9.88 -18.21 18.35
N LEU A 408 -8.83 -17.79 19.04
CA LEU A 408 -8.85 -16.62 19.92
C LEU A 408 -9.12 -15.31 19.16
N GLN A 409 -8.62 -15.15 17.93
CA GLN A 409 -8.94 -13.99 17.09
C GLN A 409 -10.44 -13.91 16.79
N THR A 410 -11.05 -15.05 16.44
CA THR A 410 -12.50 -15.13 16.21
C THR A 410 -13.31 -14.82 17.48
N SER A 411 -12.81 -15.24 18.64
CA SER A 411 -13.40 -14.92 19.94
C SER A 411 -13.29 -13.43 20.27
N LEU A 412 -12.13 -12.83 20.00
CA LEU A 412 -11.85 -11.41 20.24
C LEU A 412 -12.70 -10.48 19.39
N GLU A 413 -12.97 -10.83 18.14
CA GLU A 413 -13.88 -10.07 17.29
C GLU A 413 -15.28 -9.94 17.92
N LYS A 414 -15.79 -11.02 18.53
CA LYS A 414 -17.07 -11.02 19.24
C LYS A 414 -17.00 -10.14 20.50
N CYS A 415 -15.93 -10.26 21.29
CA CYS A 415 -15.74 -9.47 22.51
C CYS A 415 -15.63 -7.96 22.23
N LEU A 416 -14.89 -7.58 21.18
CA LEU A 416 -14.73 -6.19 20.75
C LEU A 416 -16.04 -5.62 20.20
N ALA A 417 -16.80 -6.39 19.41
CA ALA A 417 -18.11 -5.96 18.91
C ALA A 417 -19.08 -5.66 20.05
N ALA A 418 -19.02 -6.44 21.14
CA ALA A 418 -19.82 -6.26 22.34
C ALA A 418 -19.30 -5.16 23.29
N THR A 419 -18.10 -4.61 23.06
CA THR A 419 -17.43 -3.68 23.99
C THR A 419 -16.88 -2.44 23.26
N PRO A 420 -17.77 -1.60 22.68
CA PRO A 420 -17.33 -0.44 21.92
C PRO A 420 -16.63 0.60 22.82
N GLY A 421 -15.54 1.17 22.33
CA GLY A 421 -14.73 2.16 23.06
C GLY A 421 -13.69 1.58 24.02
N TYR A 422 -13.52 0.25 24.05
CA TYR A 422 -12.44 -0.40 24.78
C TYR A 422 -11.06 0.00 24.23
N SER A 423 -10.12 0.29 25.15
CA SER A 423 -8.72 0.57 24.81
C SER A 423 -7.89 -0.69 25.10
N PRO A 424 -7.34 -1.35 24.07
CA PRO A 424 -6.52 -2.54 24.25
C PRO A 424 -5.15 -2.21 24.89
N PRO A 425 -4.54 -3.18 25.60
CA PRO A 425 -3.21 -3.04 26.16
C PRO A 425 -2.16 -3.00 25.03
N LEU A 426 -1.12 -2.18 25.21
CA LEU A 426 0.02 -2.13 24.29
C LEU A 426 0.80 -3.46 24.35
N ALA A 427 1.25 -3.92 23.18
CA ALA A 427 2.10 -5.10 23.03
C ALA A 427 3.46 -4.79 22.40
N CYS A 428 3.56 -3.66 21.70
CA CYS A 428 4.76 -3.20 21.02
C CYS A 428 5.12 -1.80 21.54
N PHE A 429 6.32 -1.64 22.09
CA PHE A 429 6.75 -0.41 22.77
C PHE A 429 7.73 0.43 21.94
N ASP A 430 8.14 -0.08 20.78
CA ASP A 430 9.12 0.52 19.86
C ASP A 430 8.59 1.68 19.02
N CYS A 431 7.27 1.91 19.01
CA CYS A 431 6.61 2.94 18.22
C CYS A 431 5.70 3.80 19.12
N GLU A 432 5.60 5.09 18.79
CA GLU A 432 4.57 5.95 19.38
C GLU A 432 3.23 5.59 18.73
N VAL A 433 2.46 4.74 19.39
CA VAL A 433 1.05 4.53 19.03
C VAL A 433 0.34 5.84 19.38
N SER A 434 -0.17 6.55 18.37
CA SER A 434 -1.00 7.73 18.61
C SER A 434 -2.22 7.28 19.44
N ASP A 435 -2.59 8.04 20.49
CA ASP A 435 -3.71 7.76 21.41
C ASP A 435 -5.12 7.73 20.76
N VAL A 436 -5.20 7.56 19.44
CA VAL A 436 -6.47 7.45 18.72
C VAL A 436 -6.99 6.03 18.91
N THR A 437 -8.01 5.89 19.76
CA THR A 437 -8.80 4.66 19.87
C THR A 437 -9.26 4.21 18.46
N PRO A 438 -9.17 2.91 18.12
CA PRO A 438 -9.63 2.41 16.83
C PRO A 438 -11.08 2.85 16.58
N PHE A 439 -11.31 3.64 15.54
CA PHE A 439 -12.63 4.16 15.23
C PHE A 439 -13.55 3.00 14.80
N ILE A 440 -14.46 2.60 15.68
CA ILE A 440 -15.57 1.69 15.33
C ILE A 440 -16.63 2.55 14.64
N ALA A 441 -16.85 2.35 13.34
CA ALA A 441 -17.94 3.01 12.64
C ALA A 441 -19.28 2.52 13.22
N PRO A 442 -20.11 3.38 13.83
CA PRO A 442 -21.44 2.96 14.27
C PRO A 442 -22.33 2.76 13.03
N ALA A 443 -23.07 1.65 13.00
CA ALA A 443 -24.20 1.51 12.07
C ALA A 443 -25.18 2.67 12.30
N ALA A 444 -25.53 3.39 11.24
CA ALA A 444 -26.38 4.57 11.32
C ALA A 444 -27.73 4.22 12.01
N PRO A 445 -28.15 4.95 13.06
CA PRO A 445 -29.42 4.66 13.70
C PRO A 445 -30.57 5.00 12.77
N ALA A 446 -31.44 4.02 12.51
CA ALA A 446 -32.67 4.18 11.75
C ALA A 446 -33.57 5.25 12.41
N LYS A 447 -33.65 6.44 11.80
CA LYS A 447 -34.60 7.48 12.24
C LYS A 447 -36.04 7.02 11.94
N LYS A 448 -36.74 6.55 12.98
CA LYS A 448 -38.20 6.39 12.95
C LYS A 448 -38.87 7.74 12.64
N GLY A 449 -39.56 7.80 11.50
CA GLY A 449 -40.30 8.97 11.07
C GLY A 449 -41.51 9.27 11.98
N LYS A 450 -41.64 10.53 12.39
CA LYS A 450 -42.92 11.11 12.83
C LYS A 450 -43.37 12.13 11.79
N LYS A 451 -44.51 11.84 11.14
CA LYS A 451 -45.19 12.73 10.19
C LYS A 451 -45.77 13.97 10.90
N GLY A 452 -45.41 15.14 10.37
CA GLY A 452 -46.32 16.23 10.01
C GLY A 452 -46.66 17.30 11.06
N ARG A 453 -46.27 18.56 10.80
CA ARG A 453 -47.20 19.71 10.62
C ARG A 453 -46.50 20.98 10.09
N LYS A 454 -47.29 21.78 9.38
CA LYS A 454 -47.04 22.98 8.56
C LYS A 454 -46.40 24.21 9.26
N VAL A 455 -45.55 24.91 8.49
CA VAL A 455 -45.45 26.38 8.23
C VAL A 455 -45.61 27.38 9.40
N LYS A 456 -44.56 28.18 9.69
CA LYS A 456 -44.61 29.68 9.74
C LYS A 456 -43.24 30.36 9.98
N LYS A 457 -42.81 31.14 8.99
CA LYS A 457 -42.28 32.54 8.96
C LYS A 457 -41.46 33.15 10.14
N ARG A 458 -40.43 33.93 9.72
CA ARG A 458 -39.78 35.15 10.30
C ARG A 458 -38.67 34.92 11.35
N THR A 459 -37.56 35.66 11.47
CA THR A 459 -36.87 36.77 10.76
C THR A 459 -35.47 36.98 11.39
N LYS A 460 -34.54 37.55 10.62
CA LYS A 460 -33.23 38.20 10.92
C LYS A 460 -32.97 38.77 12.33
N SER A 461 -31.71 38.69 12.79
CA SER A 461 -30.78 39.83 13.13
C SER A 461 -29.42 39.24 13.58
N ASP A 462 -28.29 39.55 12.90
CA ASP A 462 -27.27 40.58 13.23
C ASP A 462 -26.62 40.39 14.62
N SER A 463 -25.31 40.45 14.89
CA SER A 463 -24.08 40.92 14.23
C SER A 463 -22.91 40.35 15.10
N ASN A 464 -21.67 40.12 14.65
CA ASN A 464 -20.65 41.16 14.47
C ASN A 464 -19.35 40.61 13.85
N LYS A 465 -18.76 41.44 13.00
CA LYS A 465 -17.47 41.37 12.31
C LYS A 465 -16.27 41.57 13.26
N SER A 466 -15.14 40.94 12.93
CA SER A 466 -13.90 41.68 12.65
C SER A 466 -12.97 40.88 11.72
N SER A 467 -12.38 41.62 10.80
CA SER A 467 -11.57 41.22 9.65
C SER A 467 -10.12 41.64 9.84
N SER A 468 -9.15 40.89 9.29
CA SER A 468 -8.00 41.50 8.62
C SER A 468 -7.37 40.52 7.63
N THR A 469 -7.32 40.99 6.40
CA THR A 469 -6.70 40.43 5.19
C THR A 469 -5.20 40.74 5.19
N ASP A 470 -4.34 39.82 4.74
CA ASP A 470 -3.44 40.12 3.62
C ASP A 470 -2.91 38.84 2.96
N SER A 471 -2.64 38.99 1.68
CA SER A 471 -2.59 38.01 0.60
C SER A 471 -1.15 37.81 0.09
N SER A 472 -0.80 36.57 -0.27
CA SER A 472 -0.17 36.22 -1.57
C SER A 472 0.37 34.79 -1.54
N GLN A 473 -0.35 33.84 -2.15
CA GLN A 473 0.26 32.60 -2.65
C GLN A 473 -0.29 32.32 -4.05
N THR A 474 0.65 32.16 -4.98
CA THR A 474 0.51 31.65 -6.33
C THR A 474 -0.05 30.22 -6.29
N GLU A 475 -1.23 30.01 -6.86
CA GLU A 475 -1.84 28.68 -7.04
C GLU A 475 -1.45 28.08 -8.39
N GLU A 476 -0.71 26.97 -8.35
CA GLU A 476 -0.71 25.94 -9.40
C GLU A 476 -1.84 24.94 -9.07
N PRO A 477 -2.70 24.53 -10.04
CA PRO A 477 -3.78 23.59 -9.75
C PRO A 477 -3.29 22.14 -9.89
N MET A 478 -3.23 21.41 -8.78
CA MET A 478 -3.27 19.94 -8.78
C MET A 478 -4.74 19.49 -8.71
N GLU A 479 -5.26 18.93 -9.80
CA GLU A 479 -6.57 18.29 -9.85
C GLU A 479 -6.53 16.89 -9.21
N GLU A 480 -6.95 16.76 -7.95
CA GLU A 480 -7.44 15.49 -7.40
C GLU A 480 -8.98 15.48 -7.48
N SER A 481 -9.52 14.67 -8.39
CA SER A 481 -10.96 14.52 -8.57
C SER A 481 -11.57 13.67 -7.44
N HIS A 482 -12.17 14.32 -6.45
CA HIS A 482 -13.06 13.69 -5.47
C HIS A 482 -14.35 13.19 -6.15
N ILE A 483 -14.58 11.88 -6.11
CA ILE A 483 -15.83 11.25 -6.52
C ILE A 483 -16.81 11.36 -5.34
N GLN A 484 -17.83 12.22 -5.45
CA GLN A 484 -19.01 12.18 -4.59
C GLN A 484 -19.98 11.15 -5.16
N ALA A 485 -20.26 10.10 -4.38
CA ALA A 485 -21.25 9.09 -4.68
C ALA A 485 -22.67 9.61 -4.36
N GLU A 486 -23.53 9.67 -5.38
CA GLU A 486 -24.97 9.87 -5.20
C GLU A 486 -25.62 8.56 -4.74
N GLN A 487 -26.31 8.62 -3.59
CA GLN A 487 -27.09 7.51 -3.05
C GLN A 487 -28.31 7.25 -3.94
N THR A 488 -28.36 6.09 -4.57
CA THR A 488 -29.57 5.57 -5.21
C THR A 488 -30.23 4.60 -4.23
N GLN A 489 -31.51 4.81 -3.92
CA GLN A 489 -32.27 4.01 -2.97
C GLN A 489 -32.65 2.65 -3.58
N GLU A 490 -31.97 1.58 -3.19
CA GLU A 490 -32.44 0.20 -3.36
C GLU A 490 -32.95 -0.33 -2.01
N LYS A 491 -34.14 -0.96 -2.05
CA LYS A 491 -34.77 -1.61 -0.89
C LYS A 491 -34.23 -3.03 -0.79
N ASP A 492 -33.29 -3.24 0.12
CA ASP A 492 -32.86 -4.59 0.51
C ASP A 492 -33.62 -5.06 1.77
N ASN A 493 -34.02 -6.33 1.74
CA ASN A 493 -34.60 -7.04 2.87
C ASN A 493 -33.54 -7.16 3.98
N ALA A 494 -33.87 -6.65 5.16
CA ALA A 494 -32.98 -6.61 6.31
C ALA A 494 -32.87 -7.98 7.00
N GLU A 495 -31.70 -8.61 6.91
CA GLU A 495 -31.19 -9.47 7.98
C GLU A 495 -30.45 -8.60 9.02
N GLU A 496 -30.58 -8.96 10.29
CA GLU A 496 -30.19 -8.15 11.45
C GLU A 496 -28.70 -7.76 11.46
N GLY A 497 -28.43 -6.46 11.64
CA GLY A 497 -27.09 -5.89 11.57
C GLY A 497 -26.17 -6.32 12.72
N LYS A 498 -25.28 -7.28 12.46
CA LYS A 498 -24.07 -7.52 13.27
C LYS A 498 -23.01 -6.48 12.93
N VAL A 499 -22.48 -5.80 13.95
CA VAL A 499 -21.28 -4.96 13.82
C VAL A 499 -20.10 -5.89 13.54
N SER A 500 -19.54 -5.84 12.32
CA SER A 500 -18.33 -6.58 11.98
C SER A 500 -17.09 -5.78 12.41
N ILE A 501 -16.28 -6.36 13.28
CA ILE A 501 -14.99 -5.79 13.70
C ILE A 501 -13.91 -6.31 12.76
N ASN A 502 -13.02 -5.42 12.32
CA ASN A 502 -11.85 -5.80 11.54
C ASN A 502 -10.60 -5.69 12.42
N LEU A 503 -9.98 -6.83 12.75
CA LEU A 503 -8.78 -6.89 13.61
C LEU A 503 -7.56 -6.19 12.99
N SER A 504 -7.53 -5.92 11.69
CA SER A 504 -6.44 -5.13 11.08
C SER A 504 -6.31 -3.73 11.69
N ASN A 505 -7.41 -3.16 12.20
CA ASN A 505 -7.42 -1.87 12.91
C ASN A 505 -6.75 -1.94 14.30
N TYR A 506 -6.51 -3.15 14.82
CA TYR A 506 -5.91 -3.39 16.14
C TYR A 506 -4.46 -3.88 16.03
N ARG A 507 -3.84 -3.82 14.83
CA ARG A 507 -2.48 -4.34 14.57
C ARG A 507 -1.42 -3.81 15.55
N ALA A 508 -1.54 -2.55 16.01
CA ALA A 508 -0.61 -1.95 16.97
C ALA A 508 -0.53 -2.68 18.32
N TYR A 509 -1.56 -3.47 18.64
CA TYR A 509 -1.72 -4.16 19.92
C TYR A 509 -1.41 -5.66 19.84
N PHE A 510 -0.91 -6.13 18.68
CA PHE A 510 -0.44 -7.49 18.50
C PHE A 510 1.09 -7.53 18.33
N ARG A 511 1.73 -8.52 18.95
CA ARG A 511 3.17 -8.80 18.76
C ARG A 511 3.47 -9.15 17.31
N GLU A 512 4.59 -8.69 16.80
CA GLU A 512 5.04 -9.01 15.46
C GLU A 512 5.45 -10.50 15.39
N LEU A 513 5.02 -11.21 14.34
CA LEU A 513 5.55 -12.54 14.07
C LEU A 513 6.98 -12.40 13.51
N ASP A 514 7.91 -13.25 13.89
CA ASP A 514 9.24 -13.23 13.28
C ASP A 514 9.18 -13.85 11.86
N ILE A 515 10.10 -13.48 10.97
CA ILE A 515 10.14 -14.01 9.59
C ILE A 515 10.30 -15.54 9.60
N SER A 516 11.01 -16.09 10.58
CA SER A 516 11.20 -17.54 10.73
C SER A 516 9.88 -18.30 10.92
N VAL A 517 8.81 -17.68 11.41
CA VAL A 517 7.51 -18.36 11.59
C VAL A 517 6.99 -18.91 10.26
N PHE A 518 7.27 -18.24 9.14
CA PHE A 518 6.78 -18.67 7.83
C PHE A 518 7.46 -19.94 7.29
N THR A 519 8.50 -20.47 7.96
CA THR A 519 9.02 -21.81 7.63
C THR A 519 7.98 -22.90 7.92
N ILE A 520 6.99 -22.63 8.77
CA ILE A 520 5.83 -23.52 9.02
C ILE A 520 5.04 -23.80 7.74
N LEU A 521 5.07 -22.91 6.74
CA LEU A 521 4.40 -23.14 5.45
C LEU A 521 4.97 -24.36 4.70
N ARG A 522 6.17 -24.83 5.06
CA ARG A 522 6.77 -26.05 4.51
C ARG A 522 6.33 -27.32 5.22
N CYS A 523 5.68 -27.20 6.38
CA CYS A 523 5.20 -28.35 7.10
C CYS A 523 4.12 -29.03 6.26
N GLY A 524 4.37 -30.30 5.92
CA GLY A 524 3.35 -31.20 5.38
C GLY A 524 2.47 -31.76 6.50
N LEU A 525 2.16 -33.05 6.44
CA LEU A 525 1.46 -33.76 7.51
C LEU A 525 2.43 -34.01 8.67
N VAL A 526 2.10 -33.58 9.88
CA VAL A 526 2.86 -33.89 11.10
C VAL A 526 2.09 -34.93 11.90
N THR A 527 2.69 -36.11 12.09
CA THR A 527 2.10 -37.17 12.91
C THR A 527 2.54 -37.01 14.36
N LYS A 528 1.57 -36.80 15.28
CA LYS A 528 1.80 -36.98 16.71
C LYS A 528 1.71 -38.47 17.02
N SER A 529 2.77 -39.09 17.53
CA SER A 529 2.72 -40.48 17.98
C SER A 529 2.17 -40.55 19.40
N LEU A 530 0.95 -41.07 19.57
CA LEU A 530 0.40 -41.35 20.90
C LEU A 530 0.96 -42.68 21.41
N LEU A 531 1.74 -42.63 22.50
CA LEU A 531 2.19 -43.79 23.27
C LEU A 531 1.15 -44.09 24.36
N ASP A 532 0.68 -45.34 24.46
CA ASP A 532 -0.17 -45.74 25.59
C ASP A 532 0.64 -45.90 26.90
N THR A 533 -0.05 -46.12 28.02
CA THR A 533 0.54 -46.36 29.34
C THR A 533 1.48 -47.57 29.42
N GLU A 534 1.56 -48.39 28.36
CA GLU A 534 2.47 -49.51 28.19
C GLU A 534 3.54 -49.26 27.10
N GLN A 535 3.70 -48.01 26.63
CA GLN A 535 4.59 -47.58 25.54
C GLN A 535 4.32 -48.18 24.15
N ASN A 536 3.07 -48.56 23.84
CA ASN A 536 2.68 -48.95 22.49
C ASN A 536 2.10 -47.75 21.71
N THR A 537 2.55 -47.56 20.47
CA THR A 537 2.06 -46.52 19.56
C THR A 537 0.72 -46.94 18.96
N LYS A 538 -0.41 -46.28 19.31
CA LYS A 538 -1.72 -46.72 18.79
C LYS A 538 -2.61 -45.69 18.09
N VAL A 539 -2.35 -44.40 18.19
CA VAL A 539 -3.11 -43.41 17.40
C VAL A 539 -2.17 -42.31 16.92
N THR A 540 -1.98 -42.20 15.62
CA THR A 540 -1.31 -41.04 15.01
C THR A 540 -2.37 -39.99 14.72
N GLU A 541 -2.47 -38.96 15.57
CA GLU A 541 -3.24 -37.77 15.21
C GLU A 541 -2.40 -36.95 14.21
N VAL A 542 -2.94 -36.76 13.00
CA VAL A 542 -2.27 -36.01 11.95
C VAL A 542 -2.65 -34.55 12.13
N VAL A 543 -1.72 -33.75 12.66
CA VAL A 543 -1.88 -32.30 12.77
C VAL A 543 -1.40 -31.68 11.47
N GLN A 544 -2.29 -30.93 10.81
CA GLN A 544 -2.00 -30.22 9.57
C GLN A 544 -2.36 -28.74 9.70
N LEU A 545 -1.66 -27.90 8.95
CA LEU A 545 -2.01 -26.51 8.74
C LEU A 545 -3.38 -26.42 8.04
N GLY A 546 -4.39 -25.91 8.73
CA GLY A 546 -5.73 -25.69 8.18
C GLY A 546 -5.83 -24.42 7.35
N SER A 547 -7.00 -24.21 6.75
CA SER A 547 -7.28 -23.07 5.86
C SER A 547 -7.23 -21.73 6.59
N ALA A 548 -7.71 -21.68 7.84
CA ALA A 548 -7.68 -20.49 8.69
C ALA A 548 -6.25 -20.12 9.09
N GLU A 549 -5.43 -21.09 9.49
CA GLU A 549 -4.04 -20.88 9.89
C GLU A 549 -3.18 -20.49 8.69
N LEU A 550 -3.41 -21.11 7.53
CA LEU A 550 -2.76 -20.74 6.28
C LEU A 550 -3.08 -19.28 5.90
N MET A 551 -4.36 -18.90 5.96
CA MET A 551 -4.79 -17.52 5.68
C MET A 551 -4.09 -16.53 6.62
N PHE A 552 -4.08 -16.82 7.93
CA PHE A 552 -3.40 -16.00 8.94
C PHE A 552 -1.91 -15.78 8.63
N LEU A 553 -1.18 -16.84 8.28
CA LEU A 553 0.25 -16.75 7.92
C LEU A 553 0.47 -15.98 6.61
N LEU A 554 -0.31 -16.29 5.57
CA LEU A 554 -0.17 -15.64 4.27
C LEU A 554 -0.52 -14.14 4.32
N GLU A 555 -1.51 -13.75 5.13
CA GLU A 555 -1.90 -12.35 5.28
C GLU A 555 -0.78 -11.53 5.95
N ASP A 556 -0.13 -12.07 6.99
CA ASP A 556 1.01 -11.39 7.61
C ASP A 556 2.24 -11.37 6.70
N LEU A 557 2.56 -12.48 6.02
CA LEU A 557 3.67 -12.55 5.08
C LEU A 557 3.50 -11.58 3.90
N SER A 558 2.32 -11.55 3.29
CA SER A 558 2.00 -10.65 2.17
C SER A 558 2.24 -9.19 2.54
N ARG A 559 1.76 -8.76 3.71
CA ARG A 559 1.97 -7.40 4.23
C ARG A 559 3.45 -7.08 4.46
N LYS A 560 4.21 -8.03 5.03
CA LYS A 560 5.65 -7.85 5.25
C LYS A 560 6.43 -7.72 3.95
N LEU A 561 6.12 -8.54 2.95
CA LEU A 561 6.74 -8.47 1.63
C LEU A 561 6.40 -7.17 0.92
N GLU A 562 5.12 -6.76 0.94
CA GLU A 562 4.70 -5.49 0.34
C GLU A 562 5.42 -4.31 1.02
N TYR A 563 5.50 -4.32 2.35
CA TYR A 563 6.20 -3.30 3.11
C TYR A 563 7.68 -3.19 2.72
N ILE A 564 8.43 -4.30 2.75
CA ILE A 564 9.90 -4.27 2.60
C ILE A 564 10.41 -4.32 1.15
N LEU A 565 9.64 -4.90 0.20
CA LEU A 565 10.06 -5.03 -1.19
C LEU A 565 9.48 -3.93 -2.09
N ILE A 566 8.29 -3.41 -1.77
CA ILE A 566 7.61 -2.40 -2.59
C ILE A 566 7.57 -1.04 -1.86
N ALA A 567 7.00 -0.98 -0.67
CA ALA A 567 6.71 0.30 -0.01
C ALA A 567 7.99 1.05 0.35
N THR A 568 8.99 0.39 0.93
CA THR A 568 10.32 0.99 1.19
C THR A 568 10.98 1.51 -0.10
N ALA A 569 10.82 0.81 -1.22
CA ALA A 569 11.40 1.19 -2.51
C ALA A 569 10.64 2.32 -3.21
N THR A 570 9.33 2.47 -2.96
CA THR A 570 8.43 3.43 -3.63
C THR A 570 7.93 4.55 -2.70
N ARG A 571 8.42 4.60 -1.45
CA ARG A 571 8.10 5.60 -0.42
C ARG A 571 8.30 7.02 -0.96
N LYS A 572 7.28 7.60 -1.59
CA LYS A 572 7.25 9.04 -1.86
C LYS A 572 7.28 9.75 -0.52
N ILE A 573 8.33 10.53 -0.28
CA ILE A 573 8.50 11.27 0.96
C ILE A 573 7.48 12.41 0.93
N ASN A 574 6.39 12.30 1.68
CA ASN A 574 5.44 13.39 1.81
C ASN A 574 5.94 14.35 2.90
N PHE A 575 6.31 15.57 2.51
CA PHE A 575 6.78 16.63 3.43
C PHE A 575 5.67 17.19 4.34
N LEU A 576 4.39 16.90 4.05
CA LEU A 576 3.25 17.36 4.84
C LEU A 576 2.63 16.18 5.61
N LYS A 577 2.87 16.16 6.93
CA LYS A 577 2.35 15.22 7.94
C LYS A 577 2.53 13.72 7.60
N VAL A 578 3.54 13.12 8.21
CA VAL A 578 3.75 11.67 8.26
C VAL A 578 2.57 11.02 8.97
N LYS A 579 1.82 10.15 8.27
CA LYS A 579 0.91 9.21 8.93
C LYS A 579 1.77 8.17 9.66
N ALA A 580 1.87 8.28 10.99
CA ALA A 580 2.55 7.34 11.88
C ALA A 580 2.06 5.88 11.75
N ASP A 581 0.89 5.68 11.14
CA ASP A 581 0.17 4.41 11.01
C ASP A 581 0.86 3.36 10.09
N ARG A 582 1.69 3.79 9.12
CA ARG A 582 2.25 2.86 8.10
C ARG A 582 3.31 1.90 8.62
N ASP A 583 3.85 2.18 9.79
CA ASP A 583 5.07 1.55 10.31
C ASP A 583 4.79 0.57 11.45
N VAL A 584 3.52 0.47 11.84
CA VAL A 584 3.01 -0.34 12.95
C VAL A 584 3.13 -1.83 12.64
N GLY A 585 3.78 -2.58 13.54
CA GLY A 585 3.93 -4.04 13.46
C GLY A 585 4.98 -4.50 12.44
N PHE A 586 6.01 -3.68 12.19
CA PHE A 586 7.16 -4.01 11.34
C PHE A 586 8.51 -3.66 12.00
N SER A 587 8.54 -3.55 13.32
CA SER A 587 9.74 -3.18 14.09
C SER A 587 10.84 -4.24 13.95
N HIS A 588 10.50 -5.52 14.06
CA HIS A 588 11.45 -6.62 13.91
C HIS A 588 11.86 -6.76 12.44
N LEU A 589 10.89 -6.71 11.50
CA LEU A 589 11.14 -6.82 10.06
C LEU A 589 12.16 -5.80 9.53
N ARG A 590 12.18 -4.57 10.06
CA ARG A 590 13.14 -3.52 9.64
C ARG A 590 14.59 -3.85 9.90
N GLN A 591 14.86 -4.81 10.78
CA GLN A 591 16.23 -5.27 11.04
C GLN A 591 16.77 -6.07 9.86
N ASN A 592 15.90 -6.54 8.95
CA ASN A 592 16.26 -7.27 7.75
C ASN A 592 16.40 -6.36 6.54
N THR A 593 17.29 -6.73 5.62
CA THR A 593 17.41 -6.04 4.34
C THR A 593 16.37 -6.54 3.33
N PRO A 594 15.96 -5.72 2.34
CA PRO A 594 15.09 -6.19 1.26
C PRO A 594 15.65 -7.43 0.53
N LEU A 595 16.97 -7.53 0.41
CA LEU A 595 17.65 -8.67 -0.19
C LEU A 595 17.51 -9.95 0.65
N GLU A 596 17.66 -9.86 1.97
CA GLU A 596 17.42 -10.99 2.87
C GLU A 596 15.98 -11.47 2.80
N MET A 597 15.01 -10.55 2.78
CA MET A 597 13.61 -10.93 2.67
C MET A 597 13.29 -11.55 1.31
N ALA A 598 13.85 -11.03 0.22
CA ALA A 598 13.69 -11.63 -1.11
C ALA A 598 14.28 -13.05 -1.14
N ARG A 599 15.47 -13.26 -0.57
CA ARG A 599 16.07 -14.61 -0.42
C ARG A 599 15.19 -15.55 0.39
N PHE A 600 14.66 -15.06 1.51
CA PHE A 600 13.76 -15.84 2.35
C PHE A 600 12.48 -16.24 1.61
N ALA A 601 11.87 -15.30 0.87
CA ALA A 601 10.69 -15.58 0.05
C ALA A 601 10.98 -16.58 -1.08
N VAL A 602 12.13 -16.49 -1.75
CA VAL A 602 12.58 -17.47 -2.75
C VAL A 602 12.77 -18.85 -2.12
N HIS A 603 13.31 -18.90 -0.90
CA HIS A 603 13.44 -20.16 -0.17
C HIS A 603 12.06 -20.80 0.09
N LEU A 604 11.04 -20.02 0.44
CA LEU A 604 9.68 -20.51 0.65
C LEU A 604 8.87 -20.76 -0.63
N LEU A 605 9.40 -20.42 -1.81
CA LEU A 605 8.67 -20.44 -3.07
C LEU A 605 8.08 -21.82 -3.41
N ASP A 606 8.81 -22.90 -3.08
CA ASP A 606 8.33 -24.27 -3.26
C ASP A 606 7.04 -24.54 -2.46
N ALA A 607 7.00 -24.08 -1.20
CA ALA A 607 5.81 -24.20 -0.36
C ALA A 607 4.65 -23.36 -0.90
N PHE A 608 4.92 -22.16 -1.43
CA PHE A 608 3.89 -21.33 -2.06
C PHE A 608 3.27 -22.04 -3.27
N CYS A 609 4.09 -22.66 -4.11
CA CYS A 609 3.61 -23.47 -5.24
C CYS A 609 2.77 -24.65 -4.77
N ASN A 610 3.22 -25.41 -3.77
CA ASN A 610 2.47 -26.56 -3.24
C ASN A 610 1.09 -26.12 -2.72
N HIS A 611 1.01 -25.03 -1.94
CA HIS A 611 -0.27 -24.52 -1.44
C HIS A 611 -1.15 -23.99 -2.58
N LEU A 612 -0.57 -23.28 -3.55
CA LEU A 612 -1.31 -22.76 -4.70
C LEU A 612 -1.90 -23.91 -5.54
N GLU A 613 -1.12 -24.96 -5.78
CA GLU A 613 -1.56 -26.17 -6.50
C GLU A 613 -2.64 -26.92 -5.73
N ASN A 614 -2.52 -27.05 -4.41
CA ASN A 614 -3.55 -27.67 -3.57
C ASN A 614 -4.88 -26.90 -3.63
N ILE A 615 -4.82 -25.57 -3.56
CA ILE A 615 -6.01 -24.72 -3.64
C ILE A 615 -6.57 -24.71 -5.08
N HIS A 616 -5.72 -24.70 -6.10
CA HIS A 616 -6.12 -24.88 -7.50
C HIS A 616 -6.88 -26.20 -7.67
N ASN A 617 -6.36 -27.30 -7.16
CA ASN A 617 -7.00 -28.61 -7.21
C ASN A 617 -8.34 -28.62 -6.45
N TYR A 618 -8.42 -27.97 -5.29
CA TYR A 618 -9.69 -27.80 -4.56
C TYR A 618 -10.78 -27.15 -5.43
N PHE A 619 -10.45 -26.03 -6.10
CA PHE A 619 -11.42 -25.36 -6.98
C PHE A 619 -11.72 -26.16 -8.26
N GLN A 620 -10.75 -26.88 -8.82
CA GLN A 620 -10.99 -27.77 -9.97
C GLN A 620 -11.95 -28.91 -9.63
N VAL A 621 -11.75 -29.58 -8.49
CA VAL A 621 -12.64 -30.65 -8.02
C VAL A 621 -14.04 -30.11 -7.77
N MET A 622 -14.15 -28.97 -7.08
CA MET A 622 -15.44 -28.31 -6.83
C MET A 622 -16.18 -27.98 -8.13
N MET A 623 -15.49 -27.42 -9.13
CA MET A 623 -16.09 -27.12 -10.44
C MET A 623 -16.51 -28.40 -11.17
N GLY A 624 -15.73 -29.48 -11.08
CA GLY A 624 -16.05 -30.77 -11.68
C GLY A 624 -17.28 -31.44 -11.06
N GLU A 625 -17.37 -31.47 -9.73
CA GLU A 625 -18.46 -32.10 -8.98
C GLU A 625 -19.79 -31.34 -9.14
N ASN A 626 -19.73 -30.01 -9.24
CA ASN A 626 -20.90 -29.16 -9.33
C ASN A 626 -21.28 -28.76 -10.77
N ASN A 627 -20.73 -29.41 -11.80
CA ASN A 627 -20.94 -29.05 -13.21
C ASN A 627 -20.69 -27.55 -13.53
N GLY A 628 -19.72 -26.94 -12.85
CA GLY A 628 -19.39 -25.51 -12.98
C GLY A 628 -20.26 -24.55 -12.17
N VAL A 629 -21.17 -25.06 -11.33
CA VAL A 629 -22.03 -24.23 -10.44
C VAL A 629 -21.32 -23.96 -9.12
N VAL A 630 -21.09 -22.68 -8.81
CA VAL A 630 -20.36 -22.27 -7.59
C VAL A 630 -21.25 -22.32 -6.34
N ASP A 631 -22.55 -22.06 -6.49
CA ASP A 631 -23.57 -21.99 -5.45
C ASP A 631 -24.34 -23.32 -5.27
N ALA A 632 -23.65 -24.45 -5.41
CA ALA A 632 -24.27 -25.76 -5.22
C ALA A 632 -24.68 -26.02 -3.75
N LEU A 633 -25.76 -26.79 -3.57
CA LEU A 633 -26.23 -27.19 -2.24
C LEU A 633 -25.18 -28.07 -1.54
N GLY A 634 -24.72 -27.65 -0.36
CA GLY A 634 -23.71 -28.37 0.43
C GLY A 634 -22.31 -27.75 0.41
N VAL A 635 -22.08 -26.69 -0.36
CA VAL A 635 -20.80 -25.95 -0.34
C VAL A 635 -20.58 -25.30 1.03
N ASN A 636 -19.43 -25.57 1.64
CA ASN A 636 -19.01 -24.89 2.86
C ASN A 636 -18.56 -23.46 2.53
N VAL A 637 -19.45 -22.50 2.73
CA VAL A 637 -19.23 -21.08 2.42
C VAL A 637 -18.00 -20.51 3.12
N LYS A 638 -17.77 -20.87 4.39
CA LYS A 638 -16.62 -20.38 5.16
C LYS A 638 -15.31 -20.92 4.59
N GLU A 639 -15.27 -22.21 4.29
CA GLU A 639 -14.08 -22.85 3.72
C GLU A 639 -13.76 -22.30 2.33
N HIS A 640 -14.78 -22.11 1.48
CA HIS A 640 -14.62 -21.49 0.17
C HIS A 640 -14.03 -20.07 0.29
N GLN A 641 -14.53 -19.26 1.23
CA GLN A 641 -14.01 -17.90 1.46
C GLN A 641 -12.55 -17.90 1.94
N LEU A 642 -12.18 -18.81 2.84
CA LEU A 642 -10.81 -18.97 3.31
C LEU A 642 -9.88 -19.40 2.17
N MET A 643 -10.27 -20.41 1.39
CA MET A 643 -9.50 -20.90 0.25
C MET A 643 -9.35 -19.85 -0.86
N SER A 644 -10.42 -19.10 -1.16
CA SER A 644 -10.38 -18.00 -2.13
C SER A 644 -9.42 -16.89 -1.67
N THR A 645 -9.44 -16.55 -0.39
CA THR A 645 -8.53 -15.56 0.19
C THR A 645 -7.07 -16.05 0.18
N CYS A 646 -6.83 -17.32 0.52
CA CYS A 646 -5.49 -17.92 0.41
C CYS A 646 -4.96 -17.90 -1.02
N TYR A 647 -5.81 -18.20 -2.01
CA TYR A 647 -5.47 -18.10 -3.43
C TYR A 647 -5.00 -16.69 -3.79
N GLN A 648 -5.81 -15.68 -3.45
CA GLN A 648 -5.47 -14.27 -3.68
C GLN A 648 -4.14 -13.90 -3.02
N LEU A 649 -3.93 -14.28 -1.76
CA LEU A 649 -2.72 -13.94 -1.01
C LEU A 649 -1.47 -14.61 -1.60
N LEU A 650 -1.55 -15.86 -2.06
CA LEU A 650 -0.44 -16.54 -2.73
C LEU A 650 -0.07 -15.84 -4.05
N LEU A 651 -1.07 -15.50 -4.88
CA LEU A 651 -0.83 -14.73 -6.10
C LEU A 651 -0.21 -13.36 -5.80
N GLN A 652 -0.69 -12.68 -4.76
CA GLN A 652 -0.18 -11.39 -4.31
C GLN A 652 1.29 -11.49 -3.84
N ILE A 653 1.63 -12.54 -3.08
CA ILE A 653 2.99 -12.82 -2.60
C ILE A 653 3.93 -13.05 -3.80
N LEU A 654 3.52 -13.90 -4.75
CA LEU A 654 4.28 -14.16 -5.97
C LEU A 654 4.48 -12.87 -6.78
N HIS A 655 3.41 -12.11 -7.01
CA HIS A 655 3.46 -10.83 -7.71
C HIS A 655 4.43 -9.85 -7.03
N THR A 656 4.31 -9.69 -5.70
CA THR A 656 5.16 -8.80 -4.91
C THR A 656 6.64 -9.18 -5.01
N LEU A 657 6.95 -10.48 -4.98
CA LEU A 657 8.31 -10.98 -5.14
C LEU A 657 8.88 -10.63 -6.52
N PHE A 658 8.16 -10.93 -7.61
CA PHE A 658 8.68 -10.72 -8.97
C PHE A 658 8.69 -9.25 -9.43
N VAL A 659 7.85 -8.39 -8.82
CA VAL A 659 7.88 -6.93 -9.01
C VAL A 659 9.12 -6.29 -8.40
N TRP A 660 9.75 -6.92 -7.40
CA TRP A 660 10.89 -6.35 -6.69
C TRP A 660 11.99 -5.86 -7.65
N SER A 661 12.30 -4.56 -7.52
CA SER A 661 13.25 -3.88 -8.40
C SER A 661 14.68 -4.40 -8.26
N GLY A 662 15.01 -5.01 -7.12
CA GLY A 662 16.32 -5.60 -6.86
C GLY A 662 16.68 -6.74 -7.80
N PHE A 663 15.71 -7.46 -8.39
CA PHE A 663 15.98 -8.45 -9.44
C PHE A 663 16.48 -7.84 -10.75
N SER A 664 16.40 -6.52 -10.94
CA SER A 664 16.99 -5.83 -12.09
C SER A 664 18.50 -5.58 -11.92
N GLN A 665 19.03 -5.77 -10.71
CA GLN A 665 20.45 -5.59 -10.42
C GLN A 665 21.22 -6.86 -10.78
N HIS A 666 22.38 -6.70 -11.41
CA HIS A 666 23.23 -7.82 -11.85
C HIS A 666 23.64 -8.75 -10.69
N GLU A 667 23.87 -8.18 -9.50
CA GLU A 667 24.25 -8.91 -8.28
C GLU A 667 23.19 -9.94 -7.85
N ASN A 668 21.91 -9.69 -8.15
CA ASN A 668 20.79 -10.54 -7.76
C ASN A 668 20.32 -11.47 -8.90
N SER A 669 21.03 -11.51 -10.03
CA SER A 669 20.66 -12.35 -11.18
C SER A 669 20.61 -13.84 -10.83
N LYS A 670 21.52 -14.31 -9.95
CA LYS A 670 21.51 -15.70 -9.47
C LYS A 670 20.23 -16.04 -8.69
N LEU A 671 19.80 -15.14 -7.82
CA LEU A 671 18.58 -15.30 -7.02
C LEU A 671 17.33 -15.32 -7.90
N LEU A 672 17.28 -14.49 -8.95
CA LEU A 672 16.19 -14.52 -9.93
C LEU A 672 16.14 -15.85 -10.67
N LYS A 673 17.29 -16.37 -11.12
CA LYS A 673 17.38 -17.69 -11.78
C LYS A 673 16.90 -18.81 -10.87
N GLU A 674 17.27 -18.78 -9.59
CA GLU A 674 16.80 -19.73 -8.59
C GLU A 674 15.27 -19.67 -8.43
N ALA A 675 14.71 -18.46 -8.28
CA ALA A 675 13.28 -18.25 -8.16
C ALA A 675 12.48 -18.78 -9.36
N LEU A 676 12.92 -18.45 -10.58
CA LEU A 676 12.30 -18.97 -11.80
C LEU A 676 12.48 -20.49 -11.91
N GLY A 677 13.66 -20.99 -11.54
CA GLY A 677 14.00 -22.42 -11.51
C GLY A 677 12.98 -23.24 -10.72
N VAL A 678 12.61 -22.79 -9.52
CA VAL A 678 11.58 -23.44 -8.67
C VAL A 678 10.24 -23.54 -9.40
N LEU A 679 9.79 -22.48 -10.07
CA LEU A 679 8.53 -22.48 -10.82
C LEU A 679 8.60 -23.38 -12.06
N THR A 680 9.72 -23.36 -12.79
CA THR A 680 9.89 -24.18 -13.99
C THR A 680 9.98 -25.68 -13.69
N ALA A 681 10.55 -26.04 -12.55
CA ALA A 681 10.67 -27.43 -12.09
C ALA A 681 9.31 -28.13 -11.95
N ARG A 682 8.21 -27.35 -11.78
CA ARG A 682 6.83 -27.85 -11.73
C ARG A 682 6.33 -28.40 -13.06
N LEU A 683 6.84 -27.90 -14.18
CA LEU A 683 6.49 -28.39 -15.52
C LEU A 683 7.52 -29.38 -16.05
N LYS A 684 8.80 -28.98 -16.01
CA LYS A 684 9.90 -29.79 -16.50
C LYS A 684 11.19 -29.46 -15.75
N PRO A 685 11.80 -30.43 -15.04
CA PRO A 685 13.08 -30.21 -14.39
C PRO A 685 14.22 -30.13 -15.42
N GLY A 686 15.15 -29.20 -15.23
CA GLY A 686 16.36 -29.07 -16.05
C GLY A 686 17.06 -27.73 -15.86
N ASP A 687 18.35 -27.68 -16.21
CA ASP A 687 19.10 -26.43 -16.31
C ASP A 687 18.73 -25.74 -17.63
N LEU A 688 18.00 -24.63 -17.53
CA LEU A 688 17.44 -23.90 -18.67
C LEU A 688 18.08 -22.51 -18.76
N GLU A 689 18.17 -21.99 -19.98
CA GLU A 689 18.57 -20.60 -20.19
C GLU A 689 17.54 -19.62 -19.61
N LEU A 690 17.94 -18.38 -19.32
CA LEU A 690 17.08 -17.42 -18.63
C LEU A 690 15.78 -17.11 -19.41
N GLU A 691 15.86 -17.04 -20.73
CA GLU A 691 14.69 -16.81 -21.59
C GLU A 691 13.72 -18.00 -21.57
N GLU A 692 14.25 -19.22 -21.56
CA GLU A 692 13.47 -20.44 -21.39
C GLU A 692 12.80 -20.50 -20.02
N LEU A 693 13.52 -20.07 -18.96
CA LEU A 693 12.99 -20.01 -17.61
C LEU A 693 11.74 -19.11 -17.57
N PHE A 694 11.82 -17.89 -18.12
CA PHE A 694 10.65 -17.00 -18.20
C PHE A 694 9.48 -17.63 -18.97
N ARG A 695 9.75 -18.31 -20.08
CA ARG A 695 8.69 -18.94 -20.88
C ARG A 695 7.98 -20.06 -20.16
N GLN A 696 8.72 -20.93 -19.47
CA GLN A 696 8.11 -22.02 -18.70
C GLN A 696 7.40 -21.49 -17.46
N THR A 697 7.95 -20.48 -16.78
CA THR A 697 7.26 -19.80 -15.66
C THR A 697 5.94 -19.18 -16.11
N PHE A 698 5.91 -18.49 -17.26
CA PHE A 698 4.68 -17.93 -17.81
C PHE A 698 3.64 -19.03 -18.06
N ARG A 699 4.04 -20.16 -18.68
CA ARG A 699 3.15 -21.30 -18.94
C ARG A 699 2.60 -21.92 -17.65
N TYR A 700 3.43 -22.09 -16.63
CA TYR A 700 3.00 -22.62 -15.34
C TYR A 700 1.89 -21.74 -14.72
N LEU A 701 2.12 -20.44 -14.70
CA LEU A 701 1.15 -19.46 -14.18
C LEU A 701 -0.08 -19.30 -15.09
N GLN A 702 0.04 -19.54 -16.39
CA GLN A 702 -1.12 -19.54 -17.28
C GLN A 702 -2.05 -20.73 -17.01
N ASN A 703 -1.50 -21.90 -16.66
CA ASN A 703 -2.28 -23.12 -16.44
C ASN A 703 -3.26 -23.00 -15.26
N ILE A 704 -2.98 -22.13 -14.29
CA ILE A 704 -3.84 -21.96 -13.12
C ILE A 704 -5.07 -21.07 -13.38
N GLN A 705 -5.18 -20.42 -14.55
CA GLN A 705 -6.27 -19.47 -14.86
C GLN A 705 -7.68 -20.04 -14.67
N SER A 706 -7.85 -21.34 -14.92
CA SER A 706 -9.17 -21.98 -14.97
C SER A 706 -9.81 -22.12 -13.59
N SER A 707 -9.03 -22.12 -12.51
CA SER A 707 -9.53 -22.30 -11.14
C SER A 707 -9.64 -20.99 -10.35
N VAL A 708 -9.47 -19.85 -11.00
CA VAL A 708 -9.38 -18.55 -10.32
C VAL A 708 -10.73 -18.23 -9.67
N PRO A 709 -10.78 -18.00 -8.35
CA PRO A 709 -12.06 -17.97 -7.62
C PRO A 709 -12.75 -16.59 -7.62
N SER A 710 -12.03 -15.50 -7.91
CA SER A 710 -12.57 -14.13 -7.83
C SER A 710 -11.95 -13.19 -8.85
N CYS A 711 -12.64 -12.08 -9.15
CA CYS A 711 -12.17 -11.07 -10.11
C CYS A 711 -10.84 -10.41 -9.64
N LEU A 712 -10.67 -10.24 -8.33
CA LEU A 712 -9.42 -9.73 -7.76
C LEU A 712 -8.24 -10.70 -8.00
N SER A 713 -8.48 -12.00 -7.85
CA SER A 713 -7.47 -13.05 -8.13
C SER A 713 -7.11 -13.07 -9.61
N ALA A 714 -8.08 -12.88 -10.50
CA ALA A 714 -7.86 -12.79 -11.94
C ALA A 714 -6.94 -11.61 -12.31
N VAL A 715 -7.18 -10.44 -11.73
CA VAL A 715 -6.31 -9.26 -11.93
C VAL A 715 -4.91 -9.53 -11.42
N THR A 716 -4.78 -10.10 -10.22
CA THR A 716 -3.47 -10.35 -9.60
C THR A 716 -2.66 -11.37 -10.41
N LEU A 717 -3.29 -12.44 -10.90
CA LEU A 717 -2.66 -13.39 -11.80
C LEU A 717 -2.20 -12.71 -13.10
N THR A 718 -3.07 -11.90 -13.71
CA THR A 718 -2.75 -11.21 -14.96
C THR A 718 -1.60 -10.21 -14.78
N GLN A 719 -1.58 -9.48 -13.65
CA GLN A 719 -0.46 -8.59 -13.29
C GLN A 719 0.84 -9.36 -13.08
N LEU A 720 0.81 -10.52 -12.43
CA LEU A 720 1.97 -11.39 -12.30
C LEU A 720 2.49 -11.84 -13.67
N LEU A 721 1.61 -12.26 -14.58
CA LEU A 721 1.97 -12.62 -15.95
C LEU A 721 2.62 -11.45 -16.71
N ILE A 722 2.09 -10.23 -16.56
CA ILE A 722 2.68 -9.01 -17.14
C ILE A 722 4.10 -8.77 -16.60
N VAL A 723 4.32 -8.96 -15.30
CA VAL A 723 5.63 -8.74 -14.67
C VAL A 723 6.67 -9.73 -15.19
N ILE A 724 6.27 -10.99 -15.39
CA ILE A 724 7.12 -12.02 -16.01
C ILE A 724 7.39 -11.67 -17.48
N ALA A 725 6.35 -11.30 -18.24
CA ALA A 725 6.46 -10.95 -19.65
C ALA A 725 7.35 -9.73 -19.91
N LYS A 726 7.26 -8.68 -19.09
CA LYS A 726 8.07 -7.44 -19.23
C LYS A 726 9.58 -7.66 -19.17
N ARG A 727 10.04 -8.80 -18.64
CA ARG A 727 11.46 -9.16 -18.57
C ARG A 727 11.94 -9.99 -19.77
N SER A 728 11.04 -10.32 -20.68
CA SER A 728 11.32 -11.00 -21.95
C SER A 728 11.05 -10.07 -23.14
N PRO A 729 11.82 -10.17 -24.23
CA PRO A 729 11.60 -9.38 -25.45
C PRO A 729 10.50 -9.95 -26.40
N ASP A 730 9.84 -11.07 -26.06
CA ASP A 730 8.87 -11.73 -26.95
C ASP A 730 7.49 -11.05 -26.93
N ASP A 731 7.07 -10.49 -28.07
CA ASP A 731 5.77 -9.82 -28.23
C ASP A 731 4.56 -10.78 -28.11
N LYS A 732 4.76 -12.10 -28.24
CA LYS A 732 3.68 -13.10 -28.11
C LYS A 732 3.00 -13.09 -26.74
N TYR A 733 3.71 -12.66 -25.69
CA TYR A 733 3.11 -12.56 -24.37
C TYR A 733 2.00 -11.51 -24.33
N LYS A 734 2.11 -10.46 -25.14
CA LYS A 734 1.11 -9.38 -25.18
C LYS A 734 -0.25 -9.93 -25.66
N GLU A 735 -0.25 -10.71 -26.74
CA GLU A 735 -1.45 -11.38 -27.26
C GLU A 735 -2.04 -12.36 -26.23
N GLN A 736 -1.20 -13.17 -25.59
CA GLN A 736 -1.65 -14.13 -24.57
C GLN A 736 -2.27 -13.42 -23.36
N ILE A 737 -1.67 -12.33 -22.88
CA ILE A 737 -2.22 -11.52 -21.78
C ILE A 737 -3.60 -10.95 -22.15
N ALA A 738 -3.76 -10.47 -23.38
CA ALA A 738 -5.05 -9.97 -23.87
C ALA A 738 -6.12 -11.08 -23.91
N LEU A 739 -5.77 -12.27 -24.39
CA LEU A 739 -6.67 -13.43 -24.41
C LEU A 739 -7.11 -13.86 -23.01
N ILE A 740 -6.18 -13.89 -22.05
CA ILE A 740 -6.46 -14.23 -20.65
C ILE A 740 -7.38 -13.18 -20.02
N ALA A 741 -7.05 -11.90 -20.18
CA ALA A 741 -7.86 -10.80 -19.65
C ALA A 741 -9.28 -10.79 -20.25
N ARG A 742 -9.41 -11.05 -21.56
CA ARG A 742 -10.71 -11.23 -22.23
C ARG A 742 -11.47 -12.42 -21.66
N GLY A 743 -10.80 -13.56 -21.45
CA GLY A 743 -11.39 -14.75 -20.84
C GLY A 743 -12.04 -14.44 -19.48
N PHE A 744 -11.34 -13.69 -18.62
CA PHE A 744 -11.85 -13.25 -17.33
C PHE A 744 -13.00 -12.22 -17.42
N LEU A 745 -12.99 -11.33 -18.42
CA LEU A 745 -14.10 -10.41 -18.68
C LEU A 745 -15.35 -11.15 -19.20
N CYS A 746 -15.16 -12.28 -19.88
CA CYS A 746 -16.21 -13.15 -20.41
C CYS A 746 -16.73 -14.20 -19.40
N GLN A 747 -16.24 -14.20 -18.15
CA GLN A 747 -16.69 -15.10 -17.09
C GLN A 747 -17.68 -14.41 -16.13
N SER A 748 -18.59 -15.19 -15.54
CA SER A 748 -19.46 -14.72 -14.45
C SER A 748 -18.82 -14.95 -13.09
N TRP A 749 -18.65 -13.89 -12.30
CA TRP A 749 -18.11 -13.95 -10.93
C TRP A 749 -19.24 -14.08 -9.91
N ILE A 750 -19.45 -15.30 -9.41
CA ILE A 750 -20.55 -15.67 -8.51
C ILE A 750 -19.97 -16.13 -7.17
N LEU A 751 -20.50 -15.60 -6.08
CA LEU A 751 -20.15 -16.00 -4.72
C LEU A 751 -20.85 -17.33 -4.36
N PRO A 752 -20.37 -18.09 -3.36
CA PRO A 752 -21.03 -19.31 -2.88
C PRO A 752 -22.47 -19.10 -2.41
N THR A 753 -22.85 -17.86 -2.14
CA THR A 753 -24.21 -17.45 -1.76
C THR A 753 -25.16 -17.31 -2.95
N GLY A 754 -24.66 -17.48 -4.19
CA GLY A 754 -25.40 -17.26 -5.43
C GLY A 754 -25.43 -15.79 -5.89
N GLU A 755 -24.94 -14.86 -5.07
CA GLU A 755 -24.85 -13.45 -5.45
C GLU A 755 -23.66 -13.18 -6.37
N ARG A 756 -23.80 -12.23 -7.30
CA ARG A 756 -22.65 -11.72 -8.08
C ARG A 756 -21.71 -10.91 -7.20
N GLU A 757 -20.41 -10.99 -7.49
CA GLU A 757 -19.44 -10.11 -6.84
C GLU A 757 -19.80 -8.62 -7.07
N LYS A 758 -19.80 -7.84 -5.99
CA LYS A 758 -20.16 -6.41 -5.99
C LYS A 758 -19.31 -5.63 -4.99
N GLY A 759 -19.31 -4.30 -5.13
CA GLY A 759 -18.65 -3.38 -4.23
C GLY A 759 -17.38 -2.74 -4.80
N ILE A 760 -16.73 -1.89 -3.99
CA ILE A 760 -15.63 -1.03 -4.42
C ILE A 760 -14.43 -1.85 -4.93
N LYS A 761 -14.01 -2.88 -4.17
CA LYS A 761 -12.89 -3.75 -4.55
C LYS A 761 -13.11 -4.48 -5.87
N TYR A 762 -14.33 -4.98 -6.09
CA TYR A 762 -14.71 -5.62 -7.35
C TYR A 762 -14.66 -4.62 -8.51
N ASN A 763 -15.19 -3.40 -8.31
CA ASN A 763 -15.18 -2.35 -9.33
C ASN A 763 -13.75 -1.92 -9.70
N GLU A 764 -12.84 -1.81 -8.73
CA GLU A 764 -11.43 -1.51 -8.96
C GLU A 764 -10.73 -2.66 -9.71
N ALA A 765 -10.96 -3.91 -9.31
CA ALA A 765 -10.44 -5.08 -10.00
C ALA A 765 -10.92 -5.12 -11.47
N LEU A 766 -12.22 -4.95 -11.70
CA LEU A 766 -12.80 -4.93 -13.04
C LEU A 766 -12.23 -3.80 -13.90
N GLN A 767 -12.05 -2.60 -13.33
CA GLN A 767 -11.42 -1.49 -14.03
C GLN A 767 -9.99 -1.84 -14.44
N ASN A 768 -9.20 -2.44 -13.55
CA ASN A 768 -7.83 -2.85 -13.82
C ASN A 768 -7.77 -3.95 -14.89
N LEU A 769 -8.64 -4.95 -14.83
CA LEU A 769 -8.72 -6.02 -15.81
C LEU A 769 -9.03 -5.47 -17.21
N LEU A 770 -9.98 -4.53 -17.30
CA LEU A 770 -10.36 -3.91 -18.57
C LEU A 770 -9.24 -3.02 -19.13
N CYS A 771 -8.54 -2.26 -18.27
CA CYS A 771 -7.35 -1.51 -18.68
C CYS A 771 -6.27 -2.45 -19.23
N ILE A 772 -6.02 -3.58 -18.56
CA ILE A 772 -5.05 -4.58 -19.01
C ILE A 772 -5.44 -5.14 -20.38
N TYR A 773 -6.71 -5.54 -20.56
CA TYR A 773 -7.21 -6.07 -21.84
C TYR A 773 -6.96 -5.08 -22.99
N LEU A 774 -7.39 -3.82 -22.85
CA LEU A 774 -7.26 -2.83 -23.91
C LEU A 774 -5.82 -2.33 -24.11
N GLU A 775 -4.95 -2.40 -23.10
CA GLU A 775 -3.52 -2.07 -23.27
C GLU A 775 -2.75 -3.16 -24.04
N HIS A 776 -3.17 -4.41 -23.89
CA HIS A 776 -2.45 -5.56 -24.45
C HIS A 776 -3.08 -6.12 -25.73
N THR A 777 -4.27 -5.69 -26.13
CA THR A 777 -4.83 -6.06 -27.44
C THR A 777 -4.01 -5.43 -28.59
N GLU A 778 -4.03 -6.06 -29.77
CA GLU A 778 -3.37 -5.55 -30.98
C GLU A 778 -4.17 -4.39 -31.59
N ASP A 779 -5.49 -4.55 -31.72
CA ASP A 779 -6.41 -3.55 -32.23
C ASP A 779 -7.38 -3.08 -31.14
N VAL A 780 -7.02 -1.95 -30.52
CA VAL A 780 -7.81 -1.32 -29.46
C VAL A 780 -9.14 -0.80 -30.01
N LEU A 781 -9.17 -0.28 -31.24
CA LEU A 781 -10.38 0.28 -31.84
C LEU A 781 -11.40 -0.83 -32.07
N GLN A 782 -10.97 -1.94 -32.69
CA GLN A 782 -11.84 -3.11 -32.88
C GLN A 782 -12.35 -3.67 -31.55
N SER A 783 -11.50 -3.72 -30.52
CA SER A 783 -11.90 -4.23 -29.21
C SER A 783 -12.91 -3.30 -28.51
N VAL A 784 -12.76 -1.99 -28.64
CA VAL A 784 -13.75 -1.00 -28.17
C VAL A 784 -15.05 -1.10 -28.95
N GLU A 785 -14.97 -1.31 -30.26
CA GLU A 785 -16.13 -1.52 -31.13
C GLU A 785 -16.92 -2.79 -30.74
N GLU A 786 -16.23 -3.90 -30.43
CA GLU A 786 -16.88 -5.13 -29.97
C GLU A 786 -17.67 -4.89 -28.66
N ILE A 787 -17.05 -4.24 -27.68
CA ILE A 787 -17.69 -3.96 -26.39
C ILE A 787 -18.88 -3.00 -26.58
N ALA A 788 -18.69 -1.91 -27.32
CA ALA A 788 -19.71 -0.87 -27.49
C ALA A 788 -20.82 -1.26 -28.48
N GLY A 789 -20.48 -2.02 -29.53
CA GLY A 789 -21.38 -2.42 -30.62
C GLY A 789 -22.08 -3.76 -30.43
N VAL A 790 -21.53 -4.66 -29.59
CA VAL A 790 -22.14 -5.96 -29.27
C VAL A 790 -22.52 -6.03 -27.79
N GLY A 791 -21.56 -5.81 -26.90
CA GLY A 791 -21.76 -5.96 -25.45
C GLY A 791 -22.82 -5.02 -24.88
N VAL A 792 -22.77 -3.73 -25.22
CA VAL A 792 -23.75 -2.74 -24.71
C VAL A 792 -25.17 -3.02 -25.25
N PRO A 793 -25.40 -3.27 -26.56
CA PRO A 793 -26.72 -3.66 -27.05
C PRO A 793 -27.29 -4.93 -26.38
N GLU A 794 -26.47 -5.95 -26.14
CA GLU A 794 -26.89 -7.13 -25.39
C GLU A 794 -27.35 -6.78 -23.97
N LEU A 795 -26.61 -5.90 -23.27
CA LEU A 795 -27.01 -5.42 -21.95
C LEU A 795 -28.36 -4.68 -22.00
N LEU A 796 -28.59 -3.85 -23.01
CA LEU A 796 -29.84 -3.10 -23.17
C LEU A 796 -31.04 -4.03 -23.42
N ASN A 797 -30.82 -5.13 -24.13
CA ASN A 797 -31.82 -6.17 -24.40
C ASN A 797 -32.03 -7.16 -23.24
N SER A 798 -31.15 -7.14 -22.24
CA SER A 798 -31.25 -7.99 -21.05
C SER A 798 -32.28 -7.47 -20.02
N SER A 799 -32.74 -8.37 -19.14
CA SER A 799 -33.60 -8.04 -17.99
C SER A 799 -32.94 -6.98 -17.09
N LYS A 800 -33.70 -6.32 -16.20
CA LYS A 800 -33.18 -5.23 -15.34
C LYS A 800 -31.92 -5.61 -14.55
N ASP A 801 -31.85 -6.87 -14.10
CA ASP A 801 -30.75 -7.46 -13.35
C ASP A 801 -29.84 -8.36 -14.21
N GLY A 802 -30.01 -8.29 -15.53
CA GLY A 802 -29.24 -9.04 -16.51
C GLY A 802 -27.87 -8.44 -16.81
N SER A 803 -27.08 -9.21 -17.56
CA SER A 803 -25.77 -8.83 -18.08
C SER A 803 -25.71 -9.04 -19.59
N SER A 804 -24.67 -8.50 -20.24
CA SER A 804 -24.33 -8.91 -21.59
C SER A 804 -24.04 -10.41 -21.63
N ALA A 805 -24.39 -11.05 -22.76
CA ALA A 805 -24.15 -12.48 -22.98
C ALA A 805 -22.68 -12.74 -23.31
N THR A 806 -22.07 -11.85 -24.11
CA THR A 806 -20.67 -11.90 -24.49
C THR A 806 -19.74 -11.47 -23.35
N PHE A 807 -20.15 -10.45 -22.57
CA PHE A 807 -19.41 -9.94 -21.42
C PHE A 807 -20.29 -9.99 -20.16
N PRO A 808 -20.37 -11.13 -19.44
CA PRO A 808 -21.18 -11.25 -18.23
C PRO A 808 -20.81 -10.26 -17.12
N THR A 809 -19.57 -9.75 -17.13
CA THR A 809 -19.08 -8.68 -16.24
C THR A 809 -19.64 -7.29 -16.56
N LEU A 810 -20.21 -7.09 -17.75
CA LEU A 810 -20.91 -5.87 -18.17
C LEU A 810 -22.39 -5.94 -17.75
N THR A 811 -22.72 -5.17 -16.72
CA THR A 811 -24.06 -4.98 -16.15
C THR A 811 -24.41 -3.49 -16.13
N ARG A 812 -25.66 -3.13 -15.79
CA ARG A 812 -26.04 -1.72 -15.61
C ARG A 812 -25.22 -1.03 -14.51
N GLN A 813 -24.80 -1.77 -13.50
CA GLN A 813 -23.99 -1.24 -12.38
C GLN A 813 -22.51 -1.06 -12.78
N THR A 814 -21.96 -1.96 -13.60
CA THR A 814 -20.55 -1.90 -14.04
C THR A 814 -20.35 -1.08 -15.33
N PHE A 815 -21.43 -0.71 -16.03
CA PHE A 815 -21.38 0.07 -17.27
C PHE A 815 -20.48 1.30 -17.18
N LEU A 816 -20.57 2.07 -16.09
CA LEU A 816 -19.75 3.28 -15.90
C LEU A 816 -18.24 2.99 -15.96
N ILE A 817 -17.82 1.81 -15.48
CA ILE A 817 -16.42 1.38 -15.48
C ILE A 817 -15.98 1.12 -16.92
N PHE A 818 -16.77 0.33 -17.66
CA PHE A 818 -16.53 0.06 -19.08
C PHE A 818 -16.48 1.35 -19.90
N TYR A 819 -17.47 2.22 -19.72
CA TYR A 819 -17.56 3.49 -20.42
C TYR A 819 -16.34 4.37 -20.18
N ARG A 820 -15.90 4.48 -18.92
CA ARG A 820 -14.71 5.27 -18.55
C ARG A 820 -13.45 4.76 -19.24
N VAL A 821 -13.23 3.45 -19.20
CA VAL A 821 -12.00 2.84 -19.73
C VAL A 821 -12.02 2.88 -21.26
N MET A 822 -13.14 2.57 -21.92
CA MET A 822 -13.28 2.70 -23.38
C MET A 822 -13.01 4.13 -23.86
N MET A 823 -13.60 5.14 -23.21
CA MET A 823 -13.36 6.56 -23.58
C MET A 823 -11.89 6.98 -23.42
N ARG A 824 -11.22 6.50 -22.36
CA ARG A 824 -9.81 6.79 -22.09
C ARG A 824 -8.88 6.10 -23.09
N GLU A 825 -9.10 4.83 -23.38
CA GLU A 825 -8.25 4.07 -24.30
C GLU A 825 -8.49 4.49 -25.75
N LEU A 826 -9.71 4.91 -26.11
CA LEU A 826 -9.97 5.55 -27.41
C LEU A 826 -9.19 6.87 -27.54
N GLU A 827 -9.19 7.72 -26.51
CA GLU A 827 -8.37 8.95 -26.50
C GLU A 827 -6.88 8.64 -26.66
N LYS A 828 -6.36 7.64 -25.94
CA LYS A 828 -4.94 7.23 -26.00
C LYS A 828 -4.59 6.68 -27.39
N SER A 829 -5.43 5.83 -27.96
CA SER A 829 -5.23 5.22 -29.28
C SER A 829 -5.17 6.27 -30.38
N VAL A 830 -6.05 7.27 -30.30
CA VAL A 830 -6.12 8.36 -31.27
C VAL A 830 -4.86 9.23 -31.24
N LYS A 831 -4.31 9.52 -30.06
CA LYS A 831 -3.05 10.29 -29.93
C LYS A 831 -1.85 9.60 -30.57
N CYS A 832 -1.90 8.27 -30.72
CA CYS A 832 -0.86 7.47 -31.36
C CYS A 832 -0.97 7.47 -32.89
N ILE A 833 -2.05 8.00 -33.49
CA ILE A 833 -2.18 8.09 -34.94
C ILE A 833 -1.32 9.27 -35.44
N PRO A 834 -0.27 9.04 -36.26
CA PRO A 834 0.59 10.12 -36.71
C PRO A 834 -0.18 11.13 -37.57
N ALA A 835 0.17 12.42 -37.45
CA ALA A 835 -0.38 13.46 -38.31
C ALA A 835 -0.07 13.17 -39.79
N GLY A 836 -0.92 13.70 -40.69
CA GLY A 836 -0.67 13.64 -42.12
C GLY A 836 0.50 14.52 -42.53
N MET A 837 1.40 13.99 -43.35
CA MET A 837 2.54 14.72 -43.91
C MET A 837 2.41 14.81 -45.44
N PRO A 838 2.91 15.88 -46.07
CA PRO A 838 2.87 16.04 -47.53
C PRO A 838 3.72 14.97 -48.26
N SER A 839 4.69 14.36 -47.58
CA SER A 839 5.52 13.27 -48.09
C SER A 839 4.88 11.88 -47.98
N ASP A 840 3.71 11.74 -47.35
CA ASP A 840 3.06 10.44 -47.17
C ASP A 840 2.60 9.86 -48.52
N SER A 841 2.85 8.55 -48.74
CA SER A 841 2.32 7.85 -49.91
C SER A 841 0.79 7.72 -49.84
N SER A 842 0.16 7.46 -50.99
CA SER A 842 -1.31 7.29 -51.05
C SER A 842 -1.81 6.13 -50.19
N GLU A 843 -0.99 5.08 -50.01
CA GLU A 843 -1.26 3.91 -49.19
C GLU A 843 -1.20 4.24 -47.69
N VAL A 844 -0.17 4.97 -47.25
CA VAL A 844 -0.04 5.45 -45.86
C VAL A 844 -1.19 6.40 -45.50
N GLN A 845 -1.60 7.26 -46.43
CA GLN A 845 -2.76 8.14 -46.23
C GLN A 845 -4.06 7.33 -46.08
N ALA A 846 -4.26 6.29 -46.90
CA ALA A 846 -5.42 5.41 -46.81
C ALA A 846 -5.46 4.63 -45.49
N GLU A 847 -4.31 4.10 -45.04
CA GLU A 847 -4.22 3.40 -43.75
C GLU A 847 -4.54 4.32 -42.56
N LYS A 848 -3.95 5.53 -42.54
CA LYS A 848 -4.26 6.53 -41.51
C LYS A 848 -5.74 6.92 -41.54
N LEU A 849 -6.32 7.11 -42.73
CA LEU A 849 -7.74 7.43 -42.89
C LEU A 849 -8.64 6.31 -42.40
N LEU A 850 -8.28 5.05 -42.65
CA LEU A 850 -9.02 3.90 -42.15
C LEU A 850 -9.03 3.90 -40.62
N ARG A 851 -7.87 4.05 -39.98
CA ARG A 851 -7.77 4.13 -38.51
C ARG A 851 -8.59 5.27 -37.93
N TRP A 852 -8.58 6.45 -38.55
CA TRP A 852 -9.42 7.57 -38.12
C TRP A 852 -10.92 7.31 -38.34
N ASN A 853 -11.31 6.64 -39.42
CA ASN A 853 -12.69 6.25 -39.65
C ASN A 853 -13.21 5.30 -38.57
N LEU A 854 -12.42 4.29 -38.20
CA LEU A 854 -12.72 3.39 -37.08
C LEU A 854 -12.87 4.17 -35.78
N ALA A 855 -11.89 5.01 -35.43
CA ALA A 855 -11.92 5.79 -34.20
C ALA A 855 -13.11 6.77 -34.12
N VAL A 856 -13.48 7.42 -35.24
CA VAL A 856 -14.64 8.31 -35.31
C VAL A 856 -15.96 7.53 -35.19
N ARG A 857 -16.03 6.31 -35.73
CA ARG A 857 -17.18 5.42 -35.57
C ARG A 857 -17.35 4.99 -34.12
N ASP A 858 -16.28 4.54 -33.46
CA ASP A 858 -16.31 4.15 -32.05
C ASP A 858 -16.69 5.33 -31.16
N PHE A 859 -16.10 6.50 -31.44
CA PHE A 859 -16.46 7.74 -30.78
C PHE A 859 -17.94 8.07 -30.93
N HIS A 860 -18.48 7.90 -32.14
CA HIS A 860 -19.90 8.12 -32.40
C HIS A 860 -20.80 7.19 -31.59
N ILE A 861 -20.47 5.90 -31.54
CA ILE A 861 -21.20 4.91 -30.73
C ILE A 861 -21.16 5.34 -29.26
N LEU A 862 -19.98 5.59 -28.70
CA LEU A 862 -19.81 5.95 -27.29
C LEU A 862 -20.49 7.28 -26.91
N VAL A 863 -20.49 8.28 -27.79
CA VAL A 863 -21.20 9.55 -27.55
C VAL A 863 -22.72 9.34 -27.54
N ASN A 864 -23.24 8.46 -28.39
CA ASN A 864 -24.67 8.15 -28.41
C ASN A 864 -25.14 7.31 -27.22
N LEU A 865 -24.27 6.52 -26.58
CA LEU A 865 -24.63 5.77 -25.37
C LEU A 865 -25.09 6.68 -24.23
N VAL A 866 -24.67 7.94 -24.20
CA VAL A 866 -25.12 8.95 -23.23
C VAL A 866 -26.64 9.18 -23.27
N LYS A 867 -27.28 8.96 -24.42
CA LYS A 867 -28.75 9.07 -24.55
C LYS A 867 -29.47 7.99 -23.77
N VAL A 868 -28.82 6.84 -23.59
CA VAL A 868 -29.36 5.67 -22.92
C VAL A 868 -28.93 5.63 -21.45
N PHE A 869 -27.72 6.09 -21.16
CA PHE A 869 -27.13 6.18 -19.84
C PHE A 869 -26.81 7.64 -19.50
N ASP A 870 -27.81 8.37 -19.01
CA ASP A 870 -27.79 9.82 -18.81
C ASP A 870 -27.26 10.27 -17.43
N THR A 871 -26.64 9.35 -16.68
CA THR A 871 -26.11 9.65 -15.35
C THR A 871 -25.01 10.72 -15.39
N ARG A 872 -24.95 11.54 -14.34
CA ARG A 872 -23.95 12.63 -14.18
C ARG A 872 -22.49 12.18 -14.43
N PRO A 873 -22.01 11.03 -13.91
CA PRO A 873 -20.64 10.59 -14.17
C PRO A 873 -20.36 10.21 -15.64
N VAL A 874 -21.34 9.63 -16.34
CA VAL A 874 -21.22 9.30 -17.78
C VAL A 874 -21.09 10.57 -18.61
N LEU A 875 -21.93 11.57 -18.32
CA LEU A 875 -21.85 12.90 -18.95
C LEU A 875 -20.49 13.56 -18.73
N GLY A 876 -19.98 13.54 -17.49
CA GLY A 876 -18.67 14.12 -17.18
C GLY A 876 -17.50 13.46 -17.90
N ILE A 877 -17.49 12.12 -17.96
CA ILE A 877 -16.48 11.35 -18.71
C ILE A 877 -16.55 11.70 -20.20
N CYS A 878 -17.75 11.73 -20.79
CA CYS A 878 -17.94 12.02 -22.20
C CYS A 878 -17.49 13.44 -22.57
N LEU A 879 -17.85 14.45 -21.76
CA LEU A 879 -17.40 15.83 -21.97
C LEU A 879 -15.88 15.98 -21.83
N LYS A 880 -15.26 15.31 -20.84
CA LYS A 880 -13.81 15.37 -20.63
C LYS A 880 -13.02 14.69 -21.75
N HIS A 881 -13.27 13.39 -21.97
CA HIS A 881 -12.51 12.59 -22.94
C HIS A 881 -12.90 12.92 -24.40
N GLY A 882 -14.17 13.25 -24.65
CA GLY A 882 -14.60 13.72 -25.97
C GLY A 882 -13.94 15.04 -26.38
N ARG A 883 -13.60 15.90 -25.42
CA ARG A 883 -12.81 17.12 -25.70
C ARG A 883 -11.42 16.75 -26.20
N PHE A 884 -10.73 15.87 -25.47
CA PHE A 884 -9.37 15.45 -25.83
C PHE A 884 -9.34 14.66 -27.14
N PHE A 885 -10.37 13.88 -27.44
CA PHE A 885 -10.55 13.24 -28.74
C PHE A 885 -10.63 14.28 -29.86
N LEU A 886 -11.55 15.25 -29.76
CA LEU A 886 -11.71 16.31 -30.77
C LEU A 886 -10.44 17.16 -30.92
N GLU A 887 -9.74 17.42 -29.83
CA GLU A 887 -8.48 18.17 -29.85
C GLU A 887 -7.41 17.41 -30.63
N SER A 888 -7.30 16.10 -30.40
CA SER A 888 -6.39 15.22 -31.15
C SER A 888 -6.79 15.14 -32.63
N PHE A 889 -8.09 15.06 -32.93
CA PHE A 889 -8.60 15.09 -34.30
C PHE A 889 -8.23 16.40 -35.02
N VAL A 890 -8.41 17.56 -34.37
CA VAL A 890 -8.05 18.86 -34.95
C VAL A 890 -6.55 18.97 -35.18
N LYS A 891 -5.72 18.45 -34.26
CA LYS A 891 -4.25 18.53 -34.34
C LYS A 891 -3.64 17.53 -35.32
N GLN A 892 -4.16 16.31 -35.41
CA GLN A 892 -3.54 15.20 -36.15
C GLN A 892 -4.40 14.72 -37.33
N GLY A 893 -5.72 14.67 -37.17
CA GLY A 893 -6.67 14.25 -38.21
C GLY A 893 -6.88 15.29 -39.30
N MET A 894 -7.06 16.57 -38.96
CA MET A 894 -7.28 17.63 -39.96
C MET A 894 -6.11 17.82 -40.94
N PRO A 895 -4.82 17.79 -40.51
CA PRO A 895 -3.71 17.78 -41.46
C PRO A 895 -3.74 16.60 -42.43
N LEU A 896 -4.16 15.41 -41.99
CA LEU A 896 -4.34 14.27 -42.89
C LEU A 896 -5.41 14.55 -43.94
N LEU A 897 -6.55 15.14 -43.54
CA LEU A 897 -7.63 15.45 -44.48
C LEU A 897 -7.21 16.48 -45.54
N ASP A 898 -6.38 17.47 -45.19
CA ASP A 898 -5.91 18.47 -46.15
C ASP A 898 -5.20 17.83 -47.36
N TYR A 899 -4.41 16.78 -47.12
CA TYR A 899 -3.62 16.10 -48.16
C TYR A 899 -4.37 14.95 -48.85
N SER A 900 -5.28 14.28 -48.14
CA SER A 900 -5.96 13.07 -48.64
C SER A 900 -7.28 13.35 -49.36
N PHE A 901 -7.91 14.52 -49.14
CA PHE A 901 -9.25 14.85 -49.67
C PHE A 901 -9.36 14.70 -51.20
N LYS A 902 -8.33 15.06 -51.96
CA LYS A 902 -8.35 14.97 -53.44
C LYS A 902 -8.35 13.53 -53.95
N LYS A 903 -7.72 12.60 -53.22
CA LYS A 903 -7.53 11.20 -53.65
C LYS A 903 -8.56 10.25 -53.02
N HIS A 904 -8.98 10.53 -51.79
CA HIS A 904 -9.86 9.69 -50.97
C HIS A 904 -11.13 10.45 -50.56
N ARG A 905 -11.78 11.11 -51.52
CA ARG A 905 -12.88 12.06 -51.26
C ARG A 905 -14.04 11.45 -50.49
N ASP A 906 -14.49 10.25 -50.88
CA ASP A 906 -15.65 9.59 -50.29
C ASP A 906 -15.37 9.17 -48.83
N ASP A 907 -14.17 8.66 -48.56
CA ASP A 907 -13.75 8.28 -47.21
C ASP A 907 -13.67 9.48 -46.28
N VAL A 908 -13.12 10.61 -46.77
CA VAL A 908 -13.06 11.85 -45.99
C VAL A 908 -14.46 12.42 -45.74
N GLN A 909 -15.35 12.38 -46.74
CA GLN A 909 -16.71 12.85 -46.59
C GLN A 909 -17.51 11.99 -45.60
N SER A 910 -17.37 10.67 -45.66
CA SER A 910 -17.99 9.72 -44.73
C SER A 910 -17.53 9.96 -43.28
N LEU A 911 -16.21 10.14 -43.11
CA LEU A 911 -15.60 10.46 -41.82
C LEU A 911 -16.17 11.75 -41.23
N LEU A 912 -16.19 12.84 -42.01
CA LEU A 912 -16.67 14.14 -41.56
C LEU A 912 -18.16 14.14 -41.23
N LYS A 913 -18.98 13.42 -42.02
CA LYS A 913 -20.42 13.25 -41.73
C LYS A 913 -20.63 12.55 -40.39
N THR A 914 -19.90 11.47 -40.13
CA THR A 914 -20.00 10.72 -38.87
C THR A 914 -19.56 11.58 -37.69
N LEU A 915 -18.42 12.27 -37.80
CA LEU A 915 -17.92 13.17 -36.77
C LEU A 915 -18.88 14.37 -36.53
N GLN A 916 -19.55 14.85 -37.57
CA GLN A 916 -20.56 15.90 -37.46
C GLN A 916 -21.73 15.46 -36.58
N LEU A 917 -22.18 14.21 -36.68
CA LEU A 917 -23.25 13.69 -35.82
C LEU A 917 -22.81 13.66 -34.35
N SER A 918 -21.58 13.22 -34.08
CA SER A 918 -21.02 13.19 -32.72
C SER A 918 -20.86 14.59 -32.12
N THR A 919 -20.31 15.54 -32.89
CA THR A 919 -20.13 16.94 -32.46
C THR A 919 -21.45 17.66 -32.19
N ARG A 920 -22.52 17.37 -32.95
CA ARG A 920 -23.88 17.84 -32.65
C ARG A 920 -24.39 17.31 -31.33
N GLN A 921 -24.24 16.00 -31.08
CA GLN A 921 -24.66 15.41 -29.81
C GLN A 921 -23.91 16.00 -28.62
N MET A 922 -22.61 16.25 -28.76
CA MET A 922 -21.82 16.92 -27.72
C MET A 922 -22.28 18.36 -27.48
N HIS A 923 -22.73 19.06 -28.53
CA HIS A 923 -23.34 20.39 -28.39
C HIS A 923 -24.64 20.32 -27.58
N HIS A 924 -25.48 19.31 -27.82
CA HIS A 924 -26.69 19.06 -27.03
C HIS A 924 -26.37 18.75 -25.56
N MET A 925 -25.35 17.93 -25.30
CA MET A 925 -24.86 17.68 -23.94
C MET A 925 -24.42 18.97 -23.24
N CYS A 926 -23.69 19.85 -23.93
CA CYS A 926 -23.29 21.15 -23.40
C CYS A 926 -24.51 22.04 -23.03
N GLY A 927 -25.57 21.99 -23.85
CA GLY A 927 -26.84 22.66 -23.57
C GLY A 927 -27.53 22.10 -22.33
N HIS A 928 -27.69 20.77 -22.27
CA HIS A 928 -28.28 20.06 -21.15
C HIS A 928 -27.54 20.31 -19.82
N THR A 929 -26.21 20.23 -19.82
CA THR A 929 -25.39 20.53 -18.64
C THR A 929 -25.58 21.96 -18.13
N LYS A 930 -25.66 22.94 -19.03
CA LYS A 930 -25.86 24.35 -18.68
C LYS A 930 -27.22 24.60 -18.00
N ILE A 931 -28.26 23.85 -18.40
CA ILE A 931 -29.62 23.99 -17.87
C ILE A 931 -29.76 23.33 -16.52
N ASN A 932 -29.13 22.18 -16.34
CA ASN A 932 -29.20 21.42 -15.08
C ASN A 932 -28.36 22.07 -13.95
N GLN A 933 -27.64 23.16 -14.24
CA GLN A 933 -26.85 23.96 -13.28
C GLN A 933 -25.84 23.14 -12.45
N ASP A 934 -25.31 22.05 -13.02
CA ASP A 934 -24.24 21.29 -12.38
C ASP A 934 -22.93 22.08 -12.48
N THR A 935 -22.51 22.68 -11.38
CA THR A 935 -21.31 23.53 -11.27
C THR A 935 -20.04 22.82 -11.72
N SER A 936 -19.91 21.51 -11.44
CA SER A 936 -18.73 20.74 -11.82
C SER A 936 -18.67 20.43 -13.32
N LEU A 937 -19.80 20.06 -13.92
CA LEU A 937 -19.88 19.76 -15.35
C LEU A 937 -19.87 21.02 -16.21
N THR A 938 -20.38 22.13 -15.68
CA THR A 938 -20.41 23.44 -16.38
C THR A 938 -18.99 23.92 -16.72
N ASN A 939 -17.98 23.56 -15.93
CA ASN A 939 -16.57 23.89 -16.22
C ASN A 939 -16.04 23.27 -17.53
N HIS A 940 -16.62 22.15 -17.97
CA HIS A 940 -16.25 21.51 -19.24
C HIS A 940 -16.90 22.16 -20.46
N VAL A 941 -17.96 22.94 -20.29
CA VAL A 941 -18.78 23.47 -21.39
C VAL A 941 -18.05 24.55 -22.22
N PRO A 942 -17.45 25.61 -21.64
CA PRO A 942 -16.78 26.64 -22.45
C PRO A 942 -15.60 26.10 -23.29
N PRO A 943 -14.67 25.30 -22.73
CA PRO A 943 -13.59 24.71 -23.53
C PRO A 943 -14.10 23.80 -24.65
N MET A 944 -15.18 23.04 -24.42
CA MET A 944 -15.79 22.20 -25.43
C MET A 944 -16.38 23.03 -26.57
N LYS A 945 -17.18 24.06 -26.28
CA LYS A 945 -17.80 24.91 -27.30
C LYS A 945 -16.75 25.59 -28.20
N ARG A 946 -15.70 26.14 -27.59
CA ARG A 946 -14.56 26.73 -28.32
C ARG A 946 -13.92 25.72 -29.27
N LEU A 947 -13.77 24.46 -28.85
CA LEU A 947 -13.18 23.42 -29.67
C LEU A 947 -14.10 22.98 -30.81
N LEU A 948 -15.41 22.91 -30.58
CA LEU A 948 -16.41 22.64 -31.62
C LEU A 948 -16.41 23.74 -32.70
N GLU A 949 -16.34 25.00 -32.29
CA GLU A 949 -16.21 26.14 -33.21
C GLU A 949 -14.90 26.06 -34.02
N LEU A 950 -13.77 25.81 -33.36
CA LEU A 950 -12.47 25.64 -34.02
C LEU A 950 -12.51 24.50 -35.05
N PHE A 951 -13.15 23.38 -34.73
CA PHE A 951 -13.32 22.25 -35.65
C PHE A 951 -14.10 22.68 -36.90
N VAL A 952 -15.23 23.38 -36.74
CA VAL A 952 -16.04 23.89 -37.86
C VAL A 952 -15.22 24.84 -38.75
N TYR A 953 -14.48 25.78 -38.16
CA TYR A 953 -13.60 26.68 -38.91
C TYR A 953 -12.51 25.91 -39.66
N ARG A 954 -11.93 24.88 -39.05
CA ARG A 954 -10.87 24.08 -39.68
C ARG A 954 -11.40 23.25 -40.85
N VAL A 955 -12.62 22.72 -40.77
CA VAL A 955 -13.29 22.03 -41.88
C VAL A 955 -13.56 23.00 -43.03
N LYS A 956 -14.05 24.22 -42.74
CA LYS A 956 -14.23 25.27 -43.76
C LYS A 956 -12.92 25.63 -44.45
N ALA A 957 -11.83 25.76 -43.70
CA ALA A 957 -10.50 26.02 -44.24
C ALA A 957 -10.01 24.89 -45.16
N MET A 958 -10.19 23.62 -44.76
CA MET A 958 -9.81 22.46 -45.57
C MET A 958 -10.59 22.40 -46.90
N LEU A 959 -11.91 22.64 -46.87
CA LEU A 959 -12.73 22.69 -48.09
C LEU A 959 -12.36 23.85 -49.02
N THR A 960 -11.92 24.97 -48.45
CA THR A 960 -11.39 26.12 -49.20
C THR A 960 -10.09 25.77 -49.90
N ILE A 961 -9.13 25.16 -49.19
CA ILE A 961 -7.84 24.69 -49.75
C ILE A 961 -8.07 23.70 -50.92
N ASN A 962 -9.12 22.89 -50.82
CA ASN A 962 -9.46 21.89 -51.83
C ASN A 962 -10.46 22.37 -52.91
N LYS A 963 -10.79 23.66 -52.96
CA LYS A 963 -11.72 24.27 -53.94
C LYS A 963 -13.10 23.57 -53.97
N CYS A 964 -13.64 23.22 -52.81
CA CYS A 964 -14.93 22.52 -52.64
C CYS A 964 -15.84 23.23 -51.63
N GLN A 965 -15.87 24.57 -51.64
CA GLN A 965 -16.62 25.37 -50.66
C GLN A 965 -18.14 25.21 -50.78
N GLU A 966 -18.66 24.98 -51.99
CA GLU A 966 -20.08 24.76 -52.27
C GLU A 966 -20.67 23.51 -51.59
N ALA A 967 -19.81 22.56 -51.18
CA ALA A 967 -20.23 21.35 -50.46
C ALA A 967 -20.48 21.58 -48.95
N PHE A 968 -20.22 22.78 -48.43
CA PHE A 968 -20.35 23.12 -47.01
C PHE A 968 -21.63 23.90 -46.72
N TRP A 969 -22.48 23.36 -45.84
CA TRP A 969 -23.67 24.06 -45.34
C TRP A 969 -23.66 24.12 -43.80
N LEU A 970 -23.68 25.34 -43.25
CA LEU A 970 -23.72 25.60 -41.81
C LEU A 970 -25.17 25.93 -41.39
N GLY A 971 -25.88 24.94 -40.85
CA GLY A 971 -27.23 25.14 -40.31
C GLY A 971 -27.23 25.82 -38.94
N ASN A 972 -28.30 26.57 -38.63
CA ASN A 972 -28.51 27.15 -37.30
C ASN A 972 -28.66 26.04 -36.24
N LEU A 973 -27.72 25.95 -35.28
CA LEU A 973 -27.82 25.04 -34.14
C LEU A 973 -28.81 25.58 -33.10
N LYS A 974 -29.95 24.90 -32.93
CA LYS A 974 -30.86 25.13 -31.80
C LYS A 974 -30.38 24.37 -30.55
N ASN A 975 -30.54 24.96 -29.37
CA ASN A 975 -30.25 24.28 -28.11
C ASN A 975 -31.28 23.16 -27.87
N ARG A 976 -30.81 21.91 -27.79
CA ARG A 976 -31.62 20.72 -27.49
C ARG A 976 -31.09 19.95 -26.29
N ASP A 977 -31.97 19.19 -25.64
CA ASP A 977 -31.62 18.28 -24.54
C ASP A 977 -30.95 16.97 -25.04
N LEU A 978 -30.66 16.03 -24.13
CA LEU A 978 -29.97 14.78 -24.48
C LEU A 978 -30.76 13.91 -25.48
N GLN A 979 -32.08 14.02 -25.46
CA GLN A 979 -33.02 13.28 -26.32
C GLN A 979 -33.25 13.99 -27.66
N GLY A 980 -32.79 15.24 -27.80
CA GLY A 980 -32.90 16.02 -29.03
C GLY A 980 -34.15 16.90 -29.08
N GLU A 981 -34.84 17.07 -27.95
CA GLU A 981 -35.99 17.97 -27.81
C GLU A 981 -35.52 19.41 -27.62
N GLU A 982 -36.25 20.37 -28.20
CA GLU A 982 -35.89 21.79 -28.12
C GLU A 982 -36.07 22.33 -26.69
N ILE A 983 -35.02 22.94 -26.15
CA ILE A 983 -35.02 23.52 -24.80
C ILE A 983 -35.93 24.77 -24.80
N GLN A 984 -37.08 24.66 -24.13
CA GLN A 984 -38.13 25.70 -24.12
C GLN A 984 -37.79 26.96 -23.30
N SER A 985 -36.68 27.01 -22.56
CA SER A 985 -36.30 28.17 -21.75
C SER A 985 -35.88 29.41 -22.56
N GLN A 986 -35.85 29.32 -23.90
CA GLN A 986 -35.62 30.46 -24.80
C GLN A 986 -36.91 31.14 -25.31
N LEU A 987 -38.10 30.58 -25.07
CA LEU A 987 -39.37 31.25 -25.45
C LEU A 987 -39.59 32.56 -24.69
N SER A 988 -39.06 32.70 -23.49
CA SER A 988 -39.22 33.91 -22.67
C SER A 988 -38.20 35.02 -22.93
N GLN A 989 -37.16 34.79 -23.75
CA GLN A 989 -36.21 35.84 -24.20
C GLN A 989 -36.41 36.24 -25.65
N GLN A 990 -36.96 35.37 -26.51
CA GLN A 990 -37.23 35.70 -27.91
C GLN A 990 -38.50 36.55 -28.14
N GLU A 991 -39.40 36.66 -27.16
CA GLU A 991 -40.52 37.61 -27.24
C GLU A 991 -40.12 39.07 -26.92
N SER A 992 -38.92 39.31 -26.35
CA SER A 992 -38.43 40.64 -26.00
C SER A 992 -37.42 41.26 -26.97
N GLU A 993 -36.96 40.54 -28.01
CA GLU A 993 -35.98 41.04 -28.99
C GLU A 993 -36.57 41.17 -30.42
N ARG A 994 -37.89 41.34 -30.54
CA ARG A 994 -38.55 41.59 -31.84
C ARG A 994 -38.50 43.04 -32.33
N ASP A 995 -37.80 43.94 -31.65
CA ASP A 995 -37.82 45.38 -31.97
C ASP A 995 -36.45 46.01 -32.27
N GLU A 996 -35.45 45.24 -32.73
CA GLU A 996 -34.26 45.83 -33.37
C GLU A 996 -33.85 45.04 -34.63
N GLN A 997 -34.63 45.20 -35.70
CA GLN A 997 -34.19 44.87 -37.06
C GLN A 997 -33.28 45.99 -37.59
N SER A 998 -32.00 45.70 -37.79
CA SER A 998 -31.13 46.45 -38.70
C SER A 998 -30.79 45.58 -39.91
N GLN A 999 -31.05 46.16 -41.08
CA GLN A 999 -31.00 45.60 -42.42
C GLN A 999 -29.58 45.23 -42.84
N VAL A 1000 -29.44 44.10 -43.54
CA VAL A 1000 -28.32 43.84 -44.46
C VAL A 1000 -28.91 43.91 -45.88
N PRO A 1001 -28.30 44.63 -46.84
CA PRO A 1001 -28.70 44.54 -48.23
C PRO A 1001 -28.10 43.28 -48.88
N GLU A 1002 -28.94 42.59 -49.65
CA GLU A 1002 -28.56 41.64 -50.70
C GLU A 1002 -27.90 42.38 -51.87
N ASP A 1003 -27.00 41.72 -52.58
CA ASP A 1003 -27.03 41.70 -54.05
C ASP A 1003 -26.23 40.50 -54.59
N ASP A 1004 -26.89 39.78 -55.49
CA ASP A 1004 -26.45 38.62 -56.26
C ASP A 1004 -26.09 39.05 -57.71
N ALA A 1005 -25.26 38.22 -58.34
CA ALA A 1005 -25.18 37.90 -59.77
C ALA A 1005 -24.54 38.89 -60.80
N GLU A 1006 -23.45 38.37 -61.39
CA GLU A 1006 -23.12 38.20 -62.83
C GLU A 1006 -23.67 39.17 -63.88
N GLU A 1007 -22.79 39.66 -64.78
CA GLU A 1007 -23.07 39.67 -66.24
C GLU A 1007 -21.80 39.91 -67.08
N GLU A 1008 -21.90 39.47 -68.34
CA GLU A 1008 -20.89 39.19 -69.37
C GLU A 1008 -20.31 40.42 -70.11
N GLU A 1009 -19.31 40.16 -70.96
CA GLU A 1009 -18.62 41.07 -71.88
C GLU A 1009 -19.53 41.64 -72.99
N GLU A 1010 -19.39 42.93 -73.36
CA GLU A 1010 -19.02 43.39 -74.73
C GLU A 1010 -19.03 44.95 -74.88
N GLU A 1011 -17.94 45.42 -75.49
CA GLU A 1011 -17.68 46.56 -76.40
C GLU A 1011 -18.15 48.04 -76.17
N ASP A 1012 -17.15 48.91 -76.32
CA ASP A 1012 -17.09 50.27 -76.92
C ASP A 1012 -17.97 51.43 -76.43
N SER A 1013 -17.33 52.44 -75.80
CA SER A 1013 -16.98 53.73 -76.47
C SER A 1013 -16.43 54.78 -75.47
N GLU A 1014 -15.28 55.36 -75.84
CA GLU A 1014 -14.65 56.59 -75.30
C GLU A 1014 -15.54 57.87 -75.45
N PRO A 1015 -15.09 59.09 -75.05
CA PRO A 1015 -14.57 59.55 -73.76
C PRO A 1015 -15.19 60.93 -73.37
N ASP A 1016 -14.53 61.65 -72.45
CA ASP A 1016 -14.59 63.10 -72.19
C ASP A 1016 -15.81 63.63 -71.38
N THR A 1017 -15.69 64.52 -70.39
CA THR A 1017 -14.66 65.54 -70.17
C THR A 1017 -14.75 66.12 -68.74
N ASN A 1018 -13.59 66.58 -68.27
CA ASN A 1018 -13.35 67.83 -67.53
C ASN A 1018 -13.79 68.02 -66.05
N LYS A 1019 -12.71 68.20 -65.26
CA LYS A 1019 -12.34 69.41 -64.50
C LYS A 1019 -12.68 69.49 -63.01
N SER A 1020 -11.59 69.39 -62.25
CA SER A 1020 -11.07 70.43 -61.33
C SER A 1020 -11.88 70.66 -60.04
N THR A 1021 -11.34 70.86 -58.84
CA THR A 1021 -10.01 71.30 -58.41
C THR A 1021 -9.93 71.11 -56.88
N LYS A 1022 -8.74 70.83 -56.36
CA LYS A 1022 -8.13 71.40 -55.12
C LYS A 1022 -8.94 71.42 -53.81
N ASN A 1023 -8.40 70.78 -52.76
CA ASN A 1023 -7.41 71.34 -51.82
C ASN A 1023 -7.63 70.90 -50.36
N GLY A 1024 -6.50 70.65 -49.68
CA GLY A 1024 -6.33 70.72 -48.22
C GLY A 1024 -6.66 69.41 -47.48
N GLY A 1025 -5.75 68.69 -46.83
CA GLY A 1025 -4.47 69.06 -46.23
C GLY A 1025 -4.57 68.94 -44.71
N SER A 1026 -3.58 68.25 -44.10
CA SER A 1026 -3.19 68.24 -42.66
C SER A 1026 -4.19 67.62 -41.67
N THR A 1027 -3.81 66.86 -40.63
CA THR A 1027 -2.52 66.61 -39.96
C THR A 1027 -2.71 65.51 -38.90
N GLU A 1028 -1.65 64.69 -38.75
CA GLU A 1028 -1.01 64.23 -37.49
C GLU A 1028 -1.77 63.35 -36.47
N ASP A 1029 -1.35 62.08 -36.43
CA ASP A 1029 -0.63 61.41 -35.33
C ASP A 1029 -0.72 61.98 -33.91
N SER A 1030 -1.07 61.10 -32.95
CA SER A 1030 -0.23 60.89 -31.77
C SER A 1030 -0.59 59.61 -31.02
N ASP A 1031 0.47 58.87 -30.70
CA ASP A 1031 0.63 57.78 -29.73
C ASP A 1031 -0.08 57.96 -28.38
N ASN A 1032 -0.54 56.86 -27.77
CA ASN A 1032 0.10 56.25 -26.59
C ASN A 1032 -0.68 55.05 -26.03
N ASP A 1033 0.10 54.07 -25.57
CA ASP A 1033 -0.15 52.89 -24.72
C ASP A 1033 -0.92 51.67 -25.26
#